data_AF-A0A448ZCW7-F1
#
_entry.id   AF-A0A448ZCW7-F1
#
_cell.length_a   1.000
_cell.length_b   1.000
_cell.length_c   1.000
_cell.angle_alpha   90.00
_cell.angle_beta   90.00
_cell.angle_gamma   90.00
#
_symmetry.space_group_name_H-M   'P 1'
#
loop_
_entity.id
_entity.type
_entity.pdbx_description
1 polymer ?
#
loop_
_entity_poly.entity_id
_entity_poly.type
_entity_poly.pdbx_seq_one_letter_code
_entity_poly.pdbx_strand_id
1 'polypeptide(L)'
;MLSIMSSITAKSSATSYRLRYRLREVTFFFALAASPLAASFGVYANNQSRLPLSTFGVVGRSSSPLSSNSISVKATRLSTDSATSTEQAQDSGAMTSSKTSASKLELLRARMEELSLDCYLVPTDDPHLSEYAPAAYMRRKFLTGFGGSAGTALITKEEALLWTDSRYWNEANMQLDSSLWSLIKQGQPKVPTIVEYLSKKAGKEQEAATTNGHKAEVKPLRVGIDPYVFASSFADEFKEGMKKVAKEELDDESLEIGELVPCYDNLVDPIWEDERPPVPYNPFRVHPLEFAGVSVADKVSKIREEMETKKATMAVFCTLDDVAYLLNVRCMGDVDTCPVGIAYVTVTKDDVYLYCDERKVESADVQEHLSEVTMKPYESIVEDIKEHANEKDSNNKVWIDKSRSNLALVSVIPKKALINSQNAITPMKACKNEQELEGMRRAHIVDGAAMAKFIAWLEDKVVVQGESVSEVEIDEVLTAYRAEQPGFLECSFPTIAGVGSNAAIIHYSAKPGDLMKYLNTSEPILIDSGGQYTYGTTDVTRTWHFGTATDRFKEIFTRVLKGNIGVDTMIFPENTPGFVLDVMARQSLWEGELDYGHGTGHGVGAALNVHEGPMSISPRFGNLEGLKNGMVVSNEPGYYKDGAFGIRIENLLEMQYVNPEHNEPKEESETSAEKKYLKFAKLTLIPIQKNLIDLELMTTKELDWLDAYHEVVFEKVSPLLEAGSPAMKWLKKSCEKIDRGPN
;
A
#
# COMPACT_ATOMS: atom_id res chain seq x y z
N MET A 1 51.27 -1.91 43.84
CA MET A 1 51.32 -2.73 45.07
C MET A 1 50.30 -3.85 44.85
N LEU A 2 50.66 -5.11 44.54
CA LEU A 2 51.32 -6.12 45.40
C LEU A 2 50.59 -6.18 46.76
N SER A 3 49.78 -7.19 47.10
CA SER A 3 50.01 -8.66 47.11
C SER A 3 48.65 -9.41 47.27
N ILE A 4 48.45 -10.76 47.26
CA ILE A 4 49.32 -11.96 47.24
C ILE A 4 48.58 -13.18 46.58
N MET A 5 49.14 -14.40 46.68
CA MET A 5 48.65 -15.73 46.23
C MET A 5 47.47 -16.31 47.06
N SER A 6 46.73 -17.38 46.71
CA SER A 6 47.15 -18.66 46.08
C SER A 6 46.04 -19.47 45.33
N SER A 7 46.42 -20.64 44.82
CA SER A 7 45.81 -21.45 43.75
C SER A 7 44.82 -22.55 44.17
N ILE A 8 43.96 -22.99 43.24
CA ILE A 8 43.74 -24.42 42.88
C ILE A 8 43.26 -24.53 41.41
N THR A 9 43.55 -25.67 40.77
CA THR A 9 43.53 -25.93 39.32
C THR A 9 42.27 -26.64 38.79
N ALA A 10 41.79 -26.30 37.57
CA ALA A 10 41.41 -27.27 36.51
C ALA A 10 41.05 -26.62 35.14
N LYS A 11 41.87 -26.92 34.11
CA LYS A 11 41.57 -27.18 32.66
C LYS A 11 40.21 -26.71 32.08
N SER A 12 40.18 -25.71 31.17
CA SER A 12 40.36 -25.80 29.68
C SER A 12 39.03 -25.98 28.92
N SER A 13 38.74 -25.37 27.77
CA SER A 13 39.48 -24.39 26.94
C SER A 13 38.49 -23.72 25.97
N ALA A 14 38.54 -22.39 25.82
CA ALA A 14 37.75 -21.65 24.83
C ALA A 14 38.68 -21.00 23.78
N THR A 15 38.42 -21.24 22.50
CA THR A 15 39.25 -20.76 21.39
C THR A 15 38.78 -19.39 20.93
N SER A 16 39.59 -18.35 21.14
CA SER A 16 39.30 -17.01 20.64
C SER A 16 39.64 -16.84 19.15
N TYR A 17 38.67 -16.43 18.35
CA TYR A 17 38.94 -15.84 17.03
C TYR A 17 39.45 -14.39 17.20
N ARG A 18 40.57 -14.06 16.56
CA ARG A 18 41.11 -12.69 16.47
C ARG A 18 40.82 -12.10 15.10
N LEU A 19 39.97 -11.07 15.03
CA LEU A 19 39.81 -10.24 13.84
C LEU A 19 40.80 -9.06 13.92
N ARG A 20 41.56 -8.81 12.85
CA ARG A 20 42.45 -7.64 12.73
C ARG A 20 41.84 -6.61 11.80
N TYR A 21 41.48 -5.44 12.32
CA TYR A 21 41.23 -4.27 11.48
C TYR A 21 42.54 -3.51 11.20
N ARG A 22 42.73 -3.08 9.96
CA ARG A 22 43.76 -2.08 9.58
C ARG A 22 43.07 -0.73 9.42
N LEU A 23 43.44 0.26 10.24
CA LEU A 23 43.17 1.65 9.91
C LEU A 23 44.10 2.12 8.77
N ARG A 24 43.60 3.02 7.93
CA ARG A 24 44.39 3.87 7.04
C ARG A 24 44.15 5.32 7.44
N GLU A 25 45.23 6.03 7.73
CA GLU A 25 45.20 7.48 7.95
C GLU A 25 45.05 8.22 6.62
N VAL A 26 44.36 9.36 6.63
CA VAL A 26 44.34 10.33 5.53
C VAL A 26 44.68 11.71 6.11
N THR A 27 45.75 12.30 5.60
CA THR A 27 46.30 13.57 6.09
C THR A 27 45.61 14.75 5.42
N PHE A 28 45.11 15.70 6.22
CA PHE A 28 44.59 16.99 5.74
C PHE A 28 45.73 17.97 5.43
N PHE A 29 45.60 18.71 4.32
CA PHE A 29 46.39 19.93 4.06
C PHE A 29 45.48 21.15 4.18
N PHE A 30 45.88 22.11 5.02
CA PHE A 30 45.30 23.45 5.07
C PHE A 30 46.10 24.40 4.17
N ALA A 31 45.42 25.26 3.42
CA ALA A 31 46.01 26.41 2.76
C ALA A 31 45.20 27.67 3.11
N LEU A 32 45.82 28.58 3.86
CA LEU A 32 45.32 29.94 4.07
C LEU A 32 45.75 30.83 2.90
N ALA A 33 44.84 31.67 2.42
CA ALA A 33 45.15 32.82 1.58
C ALA A 33 44.32 34.02 2.06
N ALA A 34 44.95 35.18 2.16
CA ALA A 34 44.36 36.40 2.72
C ALA A 34 43.76 37.32 1.63
N SER A 35 42.83 38.17 2.05
CA SER A 35 42.30 39.33 1.31
C SER A 35 43.42 40.31 0.90
N PRO A 36 43.20 41.26 -0.03
CA PRO A 36 42.48 42.50 0.35
C PRO A 36 41.77 43.31 -0.78
N LEU A 37 40.98 44.30 -0.35
CA LEU A 37 40.56 45.54 -1.06
C LEU A 37 39.72 45.38 -2.37
N ALA A 38 38.83 46.27 -2.81
CA ALA A 38 38.01 47.36 -2.28
C ALA A 38 37.61 48.21 -3.50
N ALA A 39 36.32 48.52 -3.71
CA ALA A 39 35.86 49.59 -4.59
C ALA A 39 34.45 50.05 -4.21
N SER A 40 34.17 51.33 -4.38
CA SER A 40 32.94 52.01 -3.91
C SER A 40 32.14 52.61 -5.08
N PHE A 41 30.92 53.07 -4.75
CA PHE A 41 30.02 53.95 -5.53
C PHE A 41 29.11 53.32 -6.59
N GLY A 42 27.82 53.72 -6.53
CA GLY A 42 26.78 53.33 -7.48
C GLY A 42 25.36 53.74 -7.05
N VAL A 43 25.15 55.01 -6.70
CA VAL A 43 23.80 55.52 -6.38
C VAL A 43 22.97 55.67 -7.66
N TYR A 44 21.76 55.09 -7.68
CA TYR A 44 20.65 55.60 -8.48
C TYR A 44 19.33 55.47 -7.72
N ALA A 45 18.44 56.43 -7.90
CA ALA A 45 17.16 56.55 -7.20
C ALA A 45 15.99 56.67 -8.17
N ASN A 46 14.78 56.41 -7.66
CA ASN A 46 13.45 56.59 -8.29
C ASN A 46 13.17 55.70 -9.52
N ASN A 47 12.01 55.04 -9.58
CA ASN A 47 10.73 55.74 -9.61
C ASN A 47 9.54 54.99 -9.00
N GLN A 48 8.53 55.76 -8.59
CA GLN A 48 7.21 55.27 -8.19
C GLN A 48 6.32 55.01 -9.41
N SER A 49 5.44 54.01 -9.33
CA SER A 49 4.08 54.12 -9.86
C SER A 49 3.12 53.23 -9.06
N ARG A 50 1.90 53.73 -8.82
CA ARG A 50 0.87 53.10 -8.00
C ARG A 50 -0.30 52.60 -8.85
N LEU A 51 -0.79 51.40 -8.54
CA LEU A 51 -2.22 51.00 -8.56
C LEU A 51 -2.95 50.98 -9.95
N PRO A 52 -4.15 50.37 -10.07
CA PRO A 52 -5.01 49.83 -9.00
C PRO A 52 -5.48 48.37 -9.13
N LEU A 53 -6.01 47.86 -8.01
CA LEU A 53 -6.88 46.68 -7.97
C LEU A 53 -8.19 46.95 -8.76
N SER A 54 -8.78 45.90 -9.32
CA SER A 54 -10.20 45.90 -9.71
C SER A 54 -10.97 44.89 -8.87
N THR A 55 -11.91 45.39 -8.07
CA THR A 55 -12.95 44.61 -7.41
C THR A 55 -14.03 44.24 -8.42
N PHE A 56 -14.49 42.98 -8.42
CA PHE A 56 -15.73 42.60 -9.11
C PHE A 56 -16.87 42.42 -8.10
N GLY A 57 -18.01 43.02 -8.44
CA GLY A 57 -19.11 43.26 -7.52
C GLY A 57 -20.19 42.17 -7.52
N VAL A 58 -20.86 42.07 -6.37
CA VAL A 58 -22.07 41.29 -6.17
C VAL A 58 -23.21 41.82 -7.04
N VAL A 59 -23.90 40.93 -7.77
CA VAL A 59 -25.22 41.20 -8.34
C VAL A 59 -26.23 40.26 -7.69
N GLY A 60 -27.04 40.80 -6.79
CA GLY A 60 -28.16 40.07 -6.22
C GLY A 60 -29.36 40.02 -7.17
N ARG A 61 -30.07 38.89 -7.18
CA ARG A 61 -31.48 38.82 -7.59
C ARG A 61 -32.29 38.16 -6.49
N SER A 62 -33.41 38.78 -6.15
CA SER A 62 -34.35 38.31 -5.15
C SER A 62 -35.42 37.41 -5.76
N SER A 63 -35.80 36.36 -5.02
CA SER A 63 -37.15 35.78 -5.08
C SER A 63 -37.47 35.12 -3.75
N SER A 64 -38.71 35.31 -3.29
CA SER A 64 -39.19 35.00 -1.93
C SER A 64 -39.54 33.50 -1.77
N PRO A 65 -39.73 32.98 -0.53
CA PRO A 65 -39.70 31.54 -0.27
C PRO A 65 -41.02 30.84 -0.60
N LEU A 66 -40.93 29.55 -0.95
CA LEU A 66 -42.06 28.62 -0.99
C LEU A 66 -41.84 27.47 0.00
N SER A 67 -42.96 26.91 0.45
CA SER A 67 -43.08 26.11 1.67
C SER A 67 -42.46 24.72 1.61
N SER A 68 -42.06 24.25 2.80
CA SER A 68 -41.78 22.87 3.15
C SER A 68 -42.79 21.87 2.56
N ASN A 69 -42.29 20.81 1.93
CA ASN A 69 -42.95 19.51 1.88
C ASN A 69 -41.91 18.42 2.05
N SER A 70 -42.12 17.54 3.03
CA SER A 70 -41.28 16.39 3.32
C SER A 70 -41.37 15.35 2.20
N ILE A 71 -40.26 15.07 1.53
CA ILE A 71 -40.17 13.97 0.55
C ILE A 71 -39.42 12.80 1.20
N SER A 72 -40.13 11.70 1.41
CA SER A 72 -39.52 10.41 1.74
C SER A 72 -38.82 9.88 0.48
N VAL A 73 -37.49 9.84 0.51
CA VAL A 73 -36.70 9.19 -0.54
C VAL A 73 -36.59 7.71 -0.21
N LYS A 74 -37.41 6.88 -0.85
CA LYS A 74 -37.10 5.46 -1.00
C LYS A 74 -36.03 5.33 -2.08
N ALA A 75 -34.87 4.77 -1.72
CA ALA A 75 -33.87 4.37 -2.70
C ALA A 75 -34.45 3.29 -3.62
N THR A 76 -34.66 3.64 -4.89
CA THR A 76 -35.16 2.71 -5.90
C THR A 76 -33.96 2.02 -6.55
N ARG A 77 -33.83 0.71 -6.33
CA ARG A 77 -32.84 -0.11 -7.03
C ARG A 77 -33.14 -0.09 -8.54
N LEU A 78 -32.12 0.19 -9.35
CA LEU A 78 -32.15 -0.12 -10.78
C LEU A 78 -31.94 -1.62 -10.96
N SER A 79 -33.04 -2.39 -11.01
CA SER A 79 -33.03 -3.78 -11.48
C SER A 79 -33.18 -3.80 -12.99
N THR A 80 -32.28 -4.50 -13.67
CA THR A 80 -32.37 -4.79 -15.10
C THR A 80 -33.37 -5.91 -15.35
N ASP A 81 -34.59 -5.56 -15.77
CA ASP A 81 -35.60 -6.53 -16.17
C ASP A 81 -35.21 -7.22 -17.50
N SER A 82 -34.90 -8.52 -17.43
CA SER A 82 -34.97 -9.41 -18.59
C SER A 82 -36.22 -10.29 -18.48
N ALA A 83 -37.17 -10.06 -19.38
CA ALA A 83 -38.46 -10.75 -19.34
C ALA A 83 -38.32 -12.23 -19.70
N THR A 84 -38.69 -13.12 -18.78
CA THR A 84 -38.89 -14.55 -19.06
C THR A 84 -40.37 -14.92 -19.02
N SER A 85 -40.84 -15.55 -20.09
CA SER A 85 -42.16 -16.17 -20.17
C SER A 85 -42.21 -17.42 -19.30
N THR A 86 -43.23 -17.53 -18.45
CA THR A 86 -43.48 -18.69 -17.59
C THR A 86 -43.84 -19.94 -18.40
N GLU A 87 -43.01 -20.99 -18.32
CA GLU A 87 -43.48 -22.38 -18.39
C GLU A 87 -42.95 -23.17 -17.20
N GLN A 88 -43.81 -24.01 -16.62
CA GLN A 88 -43.51 -24.80 -15.43
C GLN A 88 -42.71 -26.05 -15.83
N ALA A 89 -41.45 -26.12 -15.43
CA ALA A 89 -40.68 -27.36 -15.38
C ALA A 89 -40.29 -27.67 -13.92
N GLN A 90 -40.31 -28.95 -13.57
CA GLN A 90 -40.27 -29.41 -12.18
C GLN A 90 -38.88 -29.26 -11.56
N ASP A 91 -38.88 -28.90 -10.27
CA ASP A 91 -37.70 -28.86 -9.42
C ASP A 91 -37.01 -30.23 -9.35
N SER A 92 -35.78 -30.30 -9.87
CA SER A 92 -34.81 -31.35 -9.59
C SER A 92 -33.54 -30.70 -9.04
N GLY A 93 -33.45 -30.60 -7.73
CA GLY A 93 -32.35 -29.92 -7.04
C GLY A 93 -30.98 -30.46 -7.42
N ALA A 94 -30.23 -29.69 -8.20
CA ALA A 94 -28.79 -29.82 -8.34
C ALA A 94 -28.12 -29.02 -7.23
N MET A 95 -27.70 -29.70 -6.15
CA MET A 95 -26.71 -29.10 -5.24
C MET A 95 -25.41 -28.93 -6.02
N THR A 96 -24.98 -27.69 -6.25
CA THR A 96 -23.61 -27.39 -6.68
C THR A 96 -22.67 -27.72 -5.53
N SER A 97 -22.12 -28.94 -5.58
CA SER A 97 -21.17 -29.46 -4.59
C SER A 97 -19.82 -28.76 -4.74
N SER A 98 -19.66 -27.58 -4.11
CA SER A 98 -18.37 -26.89 -4.03
C SER A 98 -17.28 -27.85 -3.54
N LYS A 99 -16.17 -27.93 -4.30
CA LYS A 99 -15.09 -28.90 -4.03
C LYS A 99 -14.47 -28.64 -2.64
N THR A 100 -14.25 -29.70 -1.87
CA THR A 100 -13.57 -29.60 -0.56
C THR A 100 -12.10 -29.21 -0.74
N SER A 101 -11.50 -28.56 0.27
CA SER A 101 -10.08 -28.16 0.23
C SER A 101 -9.13 -29.35 0.02
N ALA A 102 -9.47 -30.53 0.56
CA ALA A 102 -8.74 -31.77 0.32
C ALA A 102 -8.80 -32.21 -1.15
N SER A 103 -9.99 -32.20 -1.76
CA SER A 103 -10.18 -32.55 -3.17
C SER A 103 -9.46 -31.58 -4.12
N LYS A 104 -9.44 -30.28 -3.79
CA LYS A 104 -8.69 -29.26 -4.55
C LYS A 104 -7.18 -29.55 -4.54
N LEU A 105 -6.62 -29.94 -3.39
CA LEU A 105 -5.20 -30.32 -3.27
C LEU A 105 -4.87 -31.62 -4.02
N GLU A 106 -5.75 -32.62 -3.97
CA GLU A 106 -5.59 -33.88 -4.71
C GLU A 106 -5.56 -33.64 -6.24
N LEU A 107 -6.51 -32.87 -6.76
CA LEU A 107 -6.56 -32.51 -8.17
C LEU A 107 -5.34 -31.70 -8.61
N LEU A 108 -4.86 -30.76 -7.78
CA LEU A 108 -3.65 -29.98 -8.08
C LEU A 108 -2.40 -30.86 -8.10
N ARG A 109 -2.27 -31.82 -7.18
CA ARG A 109 -1.15 -32.77 -7.16
C ARG A 109 -1.17 -33.70 -8.37
N ALA A 110 -2.33 -34.12 -8.86
CA ALA A 110 -2.43 -34.86 -10.12
C ALA A 110 -1.92 -34.03 -11.32
N ARG A 111 -2.28 -32.73 -11.41
CA ARG A 111 -1.73 -31.82 -12.43
C ARG A 111 -0.22 -31.59 -12.29
N MET A 112 0.30 -31.53 -11.06
CA MET A 112 1.74 -31.48 -10.82
C MET A 112 2.44 -32.74 -11.32
N GLU A 113 1.86 -33.92 -11.12
CA GLU A 113 2.40 -35.20 -11.62
C GLU A 113 2.43 -35.26 -13.16
N GLU A 114 1.35 -34.82 -13.83
CA GLU A 114 1.26 -34.72 -15.30
C GLU A 114 2.44 -33.90 -15.90
N LEU A 115 2.84 -32.83 -15.22
CA LEU A 115 3.95 -31.96 -15.61
C LEU A 115 5.31 -32.35 -14.97
N SER A 116 5.34 -33.44 -14.19
CA SER A 116 6.49 -33.92 -13.42
C SER A 116 7.11 -32.83 -12.51
N LEU A 117 6.26 -32.08 -11.81
CA LEU A 117 6.65 -31.06 -10.83
C LEU A 117 6.80 -31.66 -9.42
N ASP A 118 7.73 -31.13 -8.64
CA ASP A 118 7.92 -31.49 -7.22
C ASP A 118 7.19 -30.51 -6.29
N CYS A 119 7.12 -29.25 -6.72
CA CYS A 119 6.50 -28.13 -6.03
C CYS A 119 5.67 -27.28 -7.01
N TYR A 120 4.59 -26.67 -6.54
CA TYR A 120 3.86 -25.62 -7.26
C TYR A 120 3.58 -24.44 -6.33
N LEU A 121 3.81 -23.21 -6.81
CA LEU A 121 3.57 -21.98 -6.06
C LEU A 121 2.33 -21.26 -6.57
N VAL A 122 1.49 -20.80 -5.64
CA VAL A 122 0.28 -20.01 -5.92
C VAL A 122 0.31 -18.73 -5.05
N PRO A 123 0.67 -17.57 -5.62
CA PRO A 123 0.72 -16.30 -4.91
C PRO A 123 -0.69 -15.69 -4.79
N THR A 124 -0.77 -14.49 -4.23
CA THR A 124 -2.04 -13.72 -4.21
C THR A 124 -2.21 -12.86 -5.46
N ASP A 125 -1.07 -12.47 -6.03
CA ASP A 125 -0.86 -11.53 -7.12
C ASP A 125 -1.63 -11.89 -8.40
N ASP A 126 -1.97 -10.86 -9.16
CA ASP A 126 -2.53 -10.92 -10.52
C ASP A 126 -1.43 -10.66 -11.58
N PRO A 127 -1.75 -10.61 -12.89
CA PRO A 127 -0.79 -10.30 -13.94
C PRO A 127 -0.08 -8.93 -13.82
N HIS A 128 -0.58 -8.04 -12.96
CA HIS A 128 -0.10 -6.68 -12.75
C HIS A 128 0.58 -6.47 -11.39
N LEU A 129 0.69 -7.53 -10.59
CA LEU A 129 1.22 -7.53 -9.22
C LEU A 129 0.42 -6.59 -8.29
N SER A 130 -0.90 -6.54 -8.47
CA SER A 130 -1.83 -5.80 -7.62
C SER A 130 -1.89 -6.40 -6.21
N GLU A 131 -1.90 -5.56 -5.16
CA GLU A 131 -2.08 -6.02 -3.78
C GLU A 131 -3.48 -6.61 -3.56
N TYR A 132 -4.51 -5.95 -4.08
CA TYR A 132 -5.85 -6.49 -4.18
C TYR A 132 -6.00 -7.10 -5.57
N ALA A 133 -6.02 -8.43 -5.64
CA ALA A 133 -6.23 -9.13 -6.90
C ALA A 133 -7.74 -9.19 -7.25
N PRO A 134 -8.14 -8.97 -8.52
CA PRO A 134 -9.51 -9.20 -8.97
C PRO A 134 -9.99 -10.62 -8.62
N ALA A 135 -11.31 -10.80 -8.41
CA ALA A 135 -11.88 -12.08 -8.00
C ALA A 135 -11.47 -13.27 -8.89
N ALA A 136 -11.31 -13.03 -10.21
CA ALA A 136 -10.85 -14.01 -11.21
C ALA A 136 -9.40 -14.52 -11.02
N TYR A 137 -8.59 -13.83 -10.20
CA TYR A 137 -7.19 -14.16 -9.91
C TYR A 137 -6.97 -14.63 -8.46
N MET A 138 -8.01 -14.65 -7.61
CA MET A 138 -7.93 -15.10 -6.20
C MET A 138 -7.73 -16.63 -6.01
N ARG A 139 -6.86 -17.24 -6.82
CA ARG A 139 -6.56 -18.69 -6.89
C ARG A 139 -6.10 -19.26 -5.55
N ARG A 140 -5.24 -18.53 -4.83
CA ARG A 140 -4.80 -18.90 -3.47
C ARG A 140 -5.98 -19.03 -2.51
N LYS A 141 -6.92 -18.08 -2.52
CA LYS A 141 -8.14 -18.10 -1.69
C LYS A 141 -9.05 -19.26 -2.08
N PHE A 142 -9.22 -19.53 -3.38
CA PHE A 142 -9.97 -20.70 -3.85
C PHE A 142 -9.39 -22.03 -3.33
N LEU A 143 -8.06 -22.21 -3.35
CA LEU A 143 -7.40 -23.42 -2.87
C LEU A 143 -7.39 -23.56 -1.34
N THR A 144 -7.07 -22.47 -0.62
CA THR A 144 -6.73 -22.51 0.81
C THR A 144 -7.88 -22.15 1.74
N GLY A 145 -8.88 -21.41 1.24
CA GLY A 145 -9.88 -20.71 2.05
C GLY A 145 -9.40 -19.37 2.63
N PHE A 146 -8.09 -19.13 2.72
CA PHE A 146 -7.51 -17.92 3.31
C PHE A 146 -7.71 -16.69 2.41
N GLY A 147 -8.17 -15.57 3.00
CA GLY A 147 -8.70 -14.40 2.30
C GLY A 147 -7.88 -13.11 2.34
N GLY A 148 -6.84 -12.99 3.19
CA GLY A 148 -6.05 -11.75 3.33
C GLY A 148 -5.28 -11.31 2.07
N SER A 149 -4.86 -10.04 1.95
CA SER A 149 -4.23 -9.50 0.72
C SER A 149 -2.82 -10.02 0.45
N ALA A 150 -2.13 -10.56 1.45
CA ALA A 150 -0.76 -11.04 1.30
C ALA A 150 -0.60 -12.52 1.63
N GLY A 151 0.10 -13.25 0.77
CA GLY A 151 0.59 -14.59 1.05
C GLY A 151 0.83 -15.44 -0.19
N THR A 152 1.61 -16.51 -0.02
CA THR A 152 1.92 -17.46 -1.09
C THR A 152 1.78 -18.88 -0.58
N ALA A 153 0.98 -19.67 -1.29
CA ALA A 153 0.84 -21.09 -1.05
C ALA A 153 1.93 -21.85 -1.82
N LEU A 154 2.54 -22.84 -1.15
CA LEU A 154 3.46 -23.81 -1.73
C LEU A 154 2.85 -25.20 -1.52
N ILE A 155 2.57 -25.88 -2.62
CA ILE A 155 2.06 -27.26 -2.61
C ILE A 155 3.21 -28.17 -3.04
N THR A 156 3.46 -29.21 -2.27
CA THR A 156 4.38 -30.31 -2.62
C THR A 156 3.56 -31.59 -2.80
N LYS A 157 4.22 -32.69 -3.19
CA LYS A 157 3.58 -34.01 -3.29
C LYS A 157 2.93 -34.45 -1.97
N GLU A 158 3.53 -34.12 -0.82
CA GLU A 158 3.08 -34.52 0.51
C GLU A 158 2.47 -33.37 1.33
N GLU A 159 3.03 -32.15 1.22
CA GLU A 159 2.74 -31.00 2.09
C GLU A 159 1.91 -29.91 1.38
N ALA A 160 1.24 -29.07 2.16
CA ALA A 160 0.69 -27.79 1.70
C ALA A 160 0.99 -26.72 2.75
N LEU A 161 1.65 -25.64 2.31
CA LEU A 161 2.28 -24.63 3.15
C LEU A 161 1.78 -23.24 2.73
N LEU A 162 1.50 -22.35 3.68
CA LEU A 162 1.14 -20.95 3.38
C LEU A 162 2.08 -19.99 4.11
N TRP A 163 2.84 -19.18 3.37
CA TRP A 163 3.53 -18.02 3.95
C TRP A 163 2.62 -16.80 3.97
N THR A 164 2.56 -16.10 5.11
CA THR A 164 2.03 -14.73 5.21
C THR A 164 2.63 -13.97 6.40
N ASP A 165 2.54 -12.64 6.34
CA ASP A 165 3.10 -11.72 7.33
C ASP A 165 2.23 -11.53 8.58
N SER A 166 2.74 -10.78 9.56
CA SER A 166 2.14 -10.58 10.87
C SER A 166 0.74 -9.96 10.88
N ARG A 167 0.34 -9.26 9.82
CA ARG A 167 -1.03 -8.72 9.68
C ARG A 167 -2.08 -9.84 9.65
N TYR A 168 -1.68 -11.03 9.18
CA TYR A 168 -2.56 -12.11 8.78
C TYR A 168 -2.45 -13.41 9.57
N TRP A 169 -1.51 -13.53 10.53
CA TRP A 169 -1.32 -14.79 11.26
C TRP A 169 -2.59 -15.27 11.99
N ASN A 170 -3.34 -14.35 12.60
CA ASN A 170 -4.58 -14.72 13.32
C ASN A 170 -5.68 -15.14 12.34
N GLU A 171 -5.90 -14.37 11.27
CA GLU A 171 -6.88 -14.70 10.22
C GLU A 171 -6.56 -16.04 9.55
N ALA A 172 -5.30 -16.29 9.19
CA ALA A 172 -4.87 -17.54 8.57
C ALA A 172 -5.07 -18.75 9.50
N ASN A 173 -4.82 -18.64 10.81
CA ASN A 173 -5.13 -19.72 11.77
C ASN A 173 -6.64 -20.01 11.90
N MET A 174 -7.50 -19.04 11.58
CA MET A 174 -8.96 -19.17 11.65
C MET A 174 -9.58 -19.70 10.34
N GLN A 175 -8.96 -19.40 9.20
CA GLN A 175 -9.48 -19.74 7.87
C GLN A 175 -8.86 -21.00 7.24
N LEU A 176 -7.64 -21.38 7.62
CA LEU A 176 -6.98 -22.57 7.11
C LEU A 176 -7.48 -23.84 7.82
N ASP A 177 -7.75 -24.88 7.03
CA ASP A 177 -7.87 -26.25 7.55
C ASP A 177 -6.47 -26.73 7.98
N SER A 178 -6.22 -26.71 9.29
CA SER A 178 -4.93 -27.11 9.89
C SER A 178 -4.61 -28.61 9.78
N SER A 179 -5.55 -29.45 9.30
CA SER A 179 -5.26 -30.83 8.93
C SER A 179 -4.63 -30.97 7.54
N LEU A 180 -4.75 -29.92 6.71
CA LEU A 180 -4.24 -29.87 5.33
C LEU A 180 -3.10 -28.87 5.15
N TRP A 181 -3.23 -27.68 5.77
CA TRP A 181 -2.35 -26.53 5.55
C TRP A 181 -1.52 -26.20 6.80
N SER A 182 -0.22 -25.98 6.59
CA SER A 182 0.67 -25.43 7.63
C SER A 182 0.97 -23.96 7.38
N LEU A 183 0.60 -23.11 8.34
CA LEU A 183 0.90 -21.68 8.34
C LEU A 183 2.38 -21.42 8.67
N ILE A 184 3.08 -20.74 7.77
CA ILE A 184 4.46 -20.30 7.93
C ILE A 184 4.48 -18.79 8.20
N LYS A 185 4.85 -18.41 9.42
CA LYS A 185 4.79 -17.04 9.93
C LYS A 185 5.97 -16.20 9.45
N GLN A 186 5.85 -15.63 8.24
CA GLN A 186 6.91 -14.86 7.58
C GLN A 186 7.41 -13.70 8.46
N GLY A 187 8.72 -13.47 8.46
CA GLY A 187 9.36 -12.40 9.23
C GLY A 187 9.69 -12.76 10.69
N GLN A 188 9.19 -13.88 11.23
CA GLN A 188 9.63 -14.35 12.54
C GLN A 188 11.08 -14.86 12.50
N PRO A 189 11.87 -14.66 13.57
CA PRO A 189 13.23 -15.20 13.65
C PRO A 189 13.26 -16.71 13.40
N LYS A 190 14.18 -17.14 12.52
CA LYS A 190 14.39 -18.54 12.07
C LYS A 190 13.31 -19.13 11.16
N VAL A 191 12.24 -18.40 10.83
CA VAL A 191 11.31 -18.83 9.77
C VAL A 191 11.96 -18.53 8.41
N PRO A 192 12.16 -19.53 7.54
CA PRO A 192 12.79 -19.31 6.24
C PRO A 192 11.89 -18.55 5.28
N THR A 193 12.48 -17.83 4.33
CA THR A 193 11.74 -17.40 3.12
C THR A 193 11.36 -18.61 2.26
N ILE A 194 10.45 -18.43 1.30
CA ILE A 194 10.08 -19.50 0.36
C ILE A 194 11.30 -19.97 -0.44
N VAL A 195 12.14 -19.03 -0.90
CA VAL A 195 13.39 -19.35 -1.61
C VAL A 195 14.35 -20.14 -0.72
N GLU A 196 14.52 -19.75 0.55
CA GLU A 196 15.37 -20.49 1.50
C GLU A 196 14.83 -21.88 1.85
N TYR A 197 13.50 -22.05 1.89
CA TYR A 197 12.89 -23.36 2.09
C TYR A 197 13.12 -24.26 0.87
N LEU A 198 12.84 -23.76 -0.33
CA LEU A 198 13.01 -24.51 -1.59
C LEU A 198 14.47 -24.87 -1.85
N SER A 199 15.42 -23.95 -1.63
CA SER A 199 16.84 -24.23 -1.85
C SER A 199 17.40 -25.24 -0.86
N LYS A 200 16.99 -25.19 0.42
CA LYS A 200 17.35 -26.22 1.41
C LYS A 200 16.68 -27.57 1.14
N LYS A 201 15.48 -27.59 0.55
CA LYS A 201 14.85 -28.85 0.10
C LYS A 201 15.66 -29.47 -1.04
N ALA A 202 15.98 -28.68 -2.07
CA ALA A 202 16.83 -29.10 -3.18
C ALA A 202 18.21 -29.62 -2.73
N GLY A 203 18.90 -28.90 -1.82
CA GLY A 203 20.20 -29.32 -1.27
C GLY A 203 20.15 -30.68 -0.57
N LYS A 204 19.13 -30.92 0.26
CA LYS A 204 18.94 -32.20 0.97
C LYS A 204 18.64 -33.37 0.03
N GLU A 205 17.86 -33.15 -1.02
CA GLU A 205 17.55 -34.20 -2.01
C GLU A 205 18.82 -34.62 -2.78
N GLN A 206 19.68 -33.66 -3.11
CA GLN A 206 21.01 -33.88 -3.71
C GLN A 206 21.98 -34.62 -2.76
N GLU A 207 22.06 -34.22 -1.49
CA GLU A 207 22.90 -34.87 -0.47
C GLU A 207 22.45 -36.32 -0.19
N ALA A 208 21.14 -36.54 -0.04
CA ALA A 208 20.57 -37.86 0.24
C ALA A 208 20.83 -38.87 -0.88
N ALA A 209 20.76 -38.44 -2.14
CA ALA A 209 21.10 -39.28 -3.28
C ALA A 209 22.62 -39.56 -3.37
N THR A 210 23.46 -38.57 -3.07
CA THR A 210 24.93 -38.73 -3.06
C THR A 210 25.41 -39.73 -2.00
N THR A 211 24.70 -39.81 -0.87
CA THR A 211 25.04 -40.69 0.27
C THR A 211 24.86 -42.19 -0.04
N ASN A 212 24.03 -42.56 -1.02
CA ASN A 212 23.70 -43.96 -1.35
C ASN A 212 24.71 -44.68 -2.27
N GLY A 213 25.94 -44.14 -2.40
CA GLY A 213 27.08 -44.78 -3.07
C GLY A 213 26.97 -44.90 -4.61
N HIS A 214 25.81 -44.59 -5.18
CA HIS A 214 25.60 -44.45 -6.61
C HIS A 214 25.46 -42.97 -6.93
N LYS A 215 26.31 -42.44 -7.82
CA LYS A 215 26.05 -41.15 -8.49
C LYS A 215 24.91 -41.33 -9.49
N ALA A 216 23.70 -41.51 -9.00
CA ALA A 216 22.51 -41.31 -9.80
C ALA A 216 22.44 -39.83 -10.18
N GLU A 217 22.06 -39.54 -11.42
CA GLU A 217 21.83 -38.17 -11.88
C GLU A 217 20.57 -37.63 -11.20
N VAL A 218 20.77 -36.87 -10.12
CA VAL A 218 19.68 -36.27 -9.35
C VAL A 218 19.14 -35.09 -10.14
N LYS A 219 17.90 -35.20 -10.58
CA LYS A 219 17.23 -34.12 -11.29
C LYS A 219 17.13 -32.87 -10.39
N PRO A 220 17.21 -31.65 -10.96
CA PRO A 220 16.89 -30.44 -10.20
C PRO A 220 15.48 -30.54 -9.61
N LEU A 221 15.28 -29.99 -8.41
CA LEU A 221 13.95 -29.78 -7.83
C LEU A 221 13.11 -28.91 -8.78
N ARG A 222 12.00 -29.46 -9.30
CA ARG A 222 11.18 -28.81 -10.32
C ARG A 222 10.04 -28.02 -9.68
N VAL A 223 10.16 -26.70 -9.69
CA VAL A 223 9.21 -25.78 -9.04
C VAL A 223 8.37 -25.08 -10.11
N GLY A 224 7.11 -25.48 -10.23
CA GLY A 224 6.17 -24.86 -11.17
C GLY A 224 5.66 -23.50 -10.68
N ILE A 225 5.56 -22.55 -11.60
CA ILE A 225 5.03 -21.20 -11.37
C ILE A 225 4.20 -20.74 -12.57
N ASP A 226 3.14 -19.96 -12.35
CA ASP A 226 2.49 -19.19 -13.43
C ASP A 226 3.30 -17.89 -13.65
N PRO A 227 3.97 -17.72 -14.80
CA PRO A 227 4.89 -16.60 -15.01
C PRO A 227 4.20 -15.24 -15.11
N TYR A 228 2.87 -15.17 -15.25
CA TYR A 228 2.14 -13.91 -15.21
C TYR A 228 1.96 -13.38 -13.78
N VAL A 229 1.91 -14.23 -12.76
CA VAL A 229 1.60 -13.81 -11.37
C VAL A 229 2.83 -13.82 -10.44
N PHE A 230 4.04 -13.85 -10.99
CA PHE A 230 5.28 -13.68 -10.23
C PHE A 230 6.10 -12.53 -10.79
N ALA A 231 6.56 -11.62 -9.93
CA ALA A 231 7.54 -10.60 -10.28
C ALA A 231 8.82 -11.23 -10.85
N SER A 232 9.41 -10.62 -11.89
CA SER A 232 10.64 -11.16 -12.47
C SER A 232 11.83 -11.19 -11.50
N SER A 233 11.82 -10.37 -10.44
CA SER A 233 12.83 -10.41 -9.36
C SER A 233 12.82 -11.74 -8.59
N PHE A 234 11.65 -12.37 -8.40
CA PHE A 234 11.56 -13.66 -7.70
C PHE A 234 12.36 -14.76 -8.40
N ALA A 235 12.42 -14.74 -9.74
CA ALA A 235 13.22 -15.69 -10.51
C ALA A 235 14.74 -15.46 -10.37
N ASP A 236 15.18 -14.21 -10.19
CA ASP A 236 16.57 -13.90 -9.88
C ASP A 236 16.92 -14.35 -8.44
N GLU A 237 16.05 -14.04 -7.45
CA GLU A 237 16.20 -14.47 -6.05
C GLU A 237 16.25 -16.00 -5.91
N PHE A 238 15.32 -16.71 -6.55
CA PHE A 238 15.31 -18.18 -6.58
C PHE A 238 16.64 -18.74 -7.09
N LYS A 239 17.15 -18.20 -8.20
CA LYS A 239 18.41 -18.64 -8.80
C LYS A 239 19.61 -18.36 -7.90
N GLU A 240 19.63 -17.22 -7.22
CA GLU A 240 20.69 -16.89 -6.27
C GLU A 240 20.64 -17.77 -5.01
N GLY A 241 19.44 -18.06 -4.49
CA GLY A 241 19.22 -18.98 -3.38
C GLY A 241 19.65 -20.42 -3.68
N MET A 242 19.35 -20.94 -4.87
CA MET A 242 19.78 -22.27 -5.32
C MET A 242 21.31 -22.35 -5.44
N LYS A 243 21.95 -21.37 -6.09
CA LYS A 243 23.41 -21.29 -6.20
C LYS A 243 24.10 -21.22 -4.85
N LYS A 244 23.54 -20.45 -3.92
CA LYS A 244 24.08 -20.30 -2.57
C LYS A 244 24.15 -21.65 -1.86
N VAL A 245 23.07 -22.43 -1.86
CA VAL A 245 23.04 -23.77 -1.24
C VAL A 245 23.98 -24.74 -1.96
N ALA A 246 23.97 -24.76 -3.31
CA ALA A 246 24.88 -25.61 -4.09
C ALA A 246 26.37 -25.35 -3.75
N LYS A 247 26.73 -24.08 -3.52
CA LYS A 247 28.07 -23.65 -3.09
C LYS A 247 28.38 -23.93 -1.62
N GLU A 248 27.48 -23.55 -0.70
CA GLU A 248 27.74 -23.53 0.73
C GLU A 248 27.49 -24.88 1.42
N GLU A 249 26.56 -25.69 0.90
CA GLU A 249 26.15 -26.98 1.49
C GLU A 249 26.63 -28.20 0.67
N LEU A 250 26.84 -28.06 -0.65
CA LEU A 250 27.27 -29.17 -1.54
C LEU A 250 28.70 -29.02 -2.12
N ASP A 251 29.41 -27.92 -1.84
CA ASP A 251 30.76 -27.60 -2.36
C ASP A 251 30.88 -27.57 -3.91
N ASP A 252 29.78 -27.32 -4.62
CA ASP A 252 29.77 -27.23 -6.09
C ASP A 252 28.74 -26.19 -6.60
N GLU A 253 29.23 -24.97 -6.85
CA GLU A 253 28.43 -23.85 -7.40
C GLU A 253 27.97 -24.09 -8.87
N SER A 254 28.44 -25.15 -9.53
CA SER A 254 28.01 -25.53 -10.88
C SER A 254 26.79 -26.46 -10.91
N LEU A 255 26.39 -27.04 -9.77
CA LEU A 255 25.18 -27.86 -9.68
C LEU A 255 23.91 -27.02 -9.84
N GLU A 256 23.14 -27.33 -10.89
CA GLU A 256 21.77 -26.85 -11.02
C GLU A 256 20.85 -27.73 -10.16
N ILE A 257 20.71 -27.37 -8.88
CA ILE A 257 19.95 -28.17 -7.90
C ILE A 257 18.44 -27.95 -7.95
N GLY A 258 17.96 -26.91 -8.65
CA GLY A 258 16.55 -26.57 -8.77
C GLY A 258 16.25 -25.67 -9.97
N GLU A 259 15.09 -25.87 -10.58
CA GLU A 259 14.61 -25.10 -11.75
C GLU A 259 13.20 -24.54 -11.52
N LEU A 260 12.93 -23.37 -12.10
CA LEU A 260 11.58 -22.82 -12.23
C LEU A 260 10.98 -23.31 -13.55
N VAL A 261 9.82 -23.95 -13.49
CA VAL A 261 9.08 -24.45 -14.65
C VAL A 261 7.91 -23.50 -14.92
N PRO A 262 7.93 -22.71 -16.01
CA PRO A 262 6.84 -21.79 -16.33
C PRO A 262 5.61 -22.56 -16.84
N CYS A 263 4.51 -22.46 -16.09
CA CYS A 263 3.19 -22.99 -16.41
C CYS A 263 2.31 -21.83 -16.89
N TYR A 264 2.36 -21.51 -18.19
CA TYR A 264 1.59 -20.41 -18.78
C TYR A 264 0.07 -20.60 -18.64
N ASP A 265 -0.40 -21.85 -18.65
CA ASP A 265 -1.72 -22.22 -18.16
C ASP A 265 -1.64 -22.48 -16.65
N ASN A 266 -2.35 -21.70 -15.84
CA ASN A 266 -2.31 -21.84 -14.40
C ASN A 266 -3.02 -23.12 -13.94
N LEU A 267 -2.35 -23.96 -13.15
CA LEU A 267 -2.85 -25.30 -12.78
C LEU A 267 -4.08 -25.27 -11.87
N VAL A 268 -4.41 -24.12 -11.28
CA VAL A 268 -5.61 -23.93 -10.45
C VAL A 268 -6.86 -23.72 -11.30
N ASP A 269 -6.74 -23.07 -12.47
CA ASP A 269 -7.90 -22.65 -13.26
C ASP A 269 -8.75 -23.85 -13.75
N PRO A 270 -8.18 -24.97 -14.24
CA PRO A 270 -8.96 -26.17 -14.59
C PRO A 270 -9.58 -26.93 -13.41
N ILE A 271 -9.25 -26.57 -12.16
CA ILE A 271 -9.82 -27.15 -10.93
C ILE A 271 -10.98 -26.28 -10.43
N TRP A 272 -10.86 -24.97 -10.65
CA TRP A 272 -11.88 -23.97 -10.36
C TRP A 272 -13.08 -24.08 -11.31
N GLU A 273 -12.84 -24.46 -12.58
CA GLU A 273 -13.92 -24.73 -13.57
C GLU A 273 -14.90 -23.54 -13.65
N ASP A 274 -16.20 -23.80 -13.80
CA ASP A 274 -17.25 -22.79 -13.96
C ASP A 274 -17.51 -21.97 -12.67
N GLU A 275 -16.93 -22.34 -11.52
CA GLU A 275 -16.98 -21.51 -10.29
C GLU A 275 -15.99 -20.33 -10.35
N ARG A 276 -15.11 -20.24 -11.36
CA ARG A 276 -14.16 -19.14 -11.51
C ARG A 276 -14.86 -17.87 -12.00
N PRO A 277 -14.76 -16.73 -11.27
CA PRO A 277 -15.29 -15.46 -11.76
C PRO A 277 -14.62 -15.03 -13.08
N PRO A 278 -15.36 -14.39 -14.00
CA PRO A 278 -14.78 -13.85 -15.22
C PRO A 278 -13.81 -12.70 -14.89
N VAL A 279 -12.79 -12.53 -15.74
CA VAL A 279 -11.90 -11.35 -15.67
C VAL A 279 -12.73 -10.10 -15.96
N PRO A 280 -12.68 -9.06 -15.11
CA PRO A 280 -13.51 -7.88 -15.28
C PRO A 280 -13.02 -6.97 -16.42
N TYR A 281 -13.97 -6.34 -17.11
CA TYR A 281 -13.75 -5.49 -18.28
C TYR A 281 -14.49 -4.15 -18.15
N ASN A 282 -14.57 -3.59 -16.94
CA ASN A 282 -15.29 -2.35 -16.68
C ASN A 282 -14.70 -1.17 -17.49
N PRO A 283 -15.53 -0.18 -17.90
CA PRO A 283 -15.10 0.91 -18.74
C PRO A 283 -14.13 1.86 -18.02
N PHE A 284 -13.16 2.38 -18.76
CA PHE A 284 -12.39 3.52 -18.30
C PHE A 284 -13.25 4.78 -18.23
N ARG A 285 -12.85 5.70 -17.37
CA ARG A 285 -13.29 7.10 -17.34
C ARG A 285 -12.07 8.01 -17.42
N VAL A 286 -12.21 9.17 -18.03
CA VAL A 286 -11.16 10.21 -18.00
C VAL A 286 -10.97 10.71 -16.56
N HIS A 287 -9.71 10.92 -16.16
CA HIS A 287 -9.35 11.65 -14.95
C HIS A 287 -9.10 13.12 -15.33
N PRO A 288 -9.93 14.07 -14.88
CA PRO A 288 -9.86 15.47 -15.32
C PRO A 288 -8.49 16.12 -15.10
N LEU A 289 -8.04 16.92 -16.08
CA LEU A 289 -6.77 17.63 -16.00
C LEU A 289 -6.69 18.60 -14.81
N GLU A 290 -7.83 19.12 -14.34
CA GLU A 290 -7.92 19.96 -13.12
C GLU A 290 -7.46 19.23 -11.83
N PHE A 291 -7.47 17.90 -11.82
CA PHE A 291 -6.97 17.07 -10.71
C PHE A 291 -5.65 16.38 -11.06
N ALA A 292 -5.44 16.02 -12.32
CA ALA A 292 -4.20 15.38 -12.77
C ALA A 292 -3.00 16.34 -12.83
N GLY A 293 -3.24 17.64 -13.05
CA GLY A 293 -2.22 18.70 -13.17
C GLY A 293 -1.30 18.65 -14.40
N VAL A 294 -1.08 17.46 -14.97
CA VAL A 294 -0.14 17.19 -16.08
C VAL A 294 -0.84 16.35 -17.16
N SER A 295 -0.69 16.72 -18.43
CA SER A 295 -1.33 16.02 -19.55
C SER A 295 -0.68 14.66 -19.86
N VAL A 296 -1.38 13.81 -20.64
CA VAL A 296 -0.81 12.55 -21.13
C VAL A 296 0.41 12.81 -22.01
N ALA A 297 0.34 13.81 -22.90
CA ALA A 297 1.44 14.19 -23.78
C ALA A 297 2.70 14.63 -23.00
N ASP A 298 2.55 15.43 -21.94
CA ASP A 298 3.67 15.85 -21.09
C ASP A 298 4.28 14.66 -20.31
N LYS A 299 3.45 13.72 -19.86
CA LYS A 299 3.91 12.49 -19.21
C LYS A 299 4.70 11.61 -20.18
N VAL A 300 4.21 11.46 -21.41
CA VAL A 300 4.88 10.72 -22.50
C VAL A 300 6.18 11.41 -22.92
N SER A 301 6.25 12.75 -22.98
CA SER A 301 7.49 13.48 -23.25
C SER A 301 8.58 13.14 -22.24
N LYS A 302 8.27 13.22 -20.94
CA LYS A 302 9.22 12.88 -19.85
C LYS A 302 9.69 11.42 -19.93
N ILE A 303 8.80 10.48 -20.25
CA ILE A 303 9.17 9.08 -20.48
C ILE A 303 10.16 8.98 -21.66
N ARG A 304 9.91 9.68 -22.77
CA ARG A 304 10.77 9.67 -23.95
C ARG A 304 12.14 10.32 -23.68
N GLU A 305 12.21 11.40 -22.90
CA GLU A 305 13.46 12.02 -22.44
C GLU A 305 14.31 11.05 -21.59
N GLU A 306 13.69 10.31 -20.67
CA GLU A 306 14.37 9.24 -19.92
C GLU A 306 14.77 8.05 -20.82
N MET A 307 13.93 7.68 -21.79
CA MET A 307 14.25 6.63 -22.77
C MET A 307 15.49 7.01 -23.59
N GLU A 308 15.60 8.25 -24.08
CA GLU A 308 16.79 8.72 -24.81
C GLU A 308 18.06 8.61 -23.95
N THR A 309 17.97 9.05 -22.68
CA THR A 309 19.07 8.96 -21.71
C THR A 309 19.51 7.51 -21.46
N LYS A 310 18.55 6.58 -21.30
CA LYS A 310 18.79 5.15 -21.11
C LYS A 310 19.13 4.41 -22.42
N LYS A 311 18.95 5.06 -23.58
CA LYS A 311 18.96 4.45 -24.92
C LYS A 311 17.92 3.33 -25.08
N ALA A 312 16.80 3.45 -24.39
CA ALA A 312 15.64 2.59 -24.53
C ALA A 312 14.88 2.93 -25.83
N THR A 313 14.35 1.91 -26.49
CA THR A 313 13.51 2.05 -27.70
C THR A 313 12.04 1.72 -27.44
N MET A 314 11.78 1.00 -26.35
CA MET A 314 10.46 0.72 -25.80
C MET A 314 10.56 0.80 -24.26
N ALA A 315 9.60 1.46 -23.61
CA ALA A 315 9.37 1.39 -22.17
C ALA A 315 8.08 0.60 -21.91
N VAL A 316 8.06 -0.24 -20.89
CA VAL A 316 6.92 -1.10 -20.54
C VAL A 316 6.39 -0.77 -19.15
N PHE A 317 5.09 -0.54 -19.04
CA PHE A 317 4.37 -0.24 -17.80
C PHE A 317 3.42 -1.39 -17.48
N CYS A 318 3.73 -2.12 -16.40
CA CYS A 318 3.06 -3.36 -16.04
C CYS A 318 1.94 -3.18 -15.01
N THR A 319 2.12 -2.27 -14.05
CA THR A 319 1.19 -2.10 -12.92
C THR A 319 0.04 -1.17 -13.26
N LEU A 320 -1.15 -1.44 -12.69
CA LEU A 320 -2.38 -0.74 -13.08
C LEU A 320 -2.41 0.74 -12.63
N ASP A 321 -1.73 1.07 -11.53
CA ASP A 321 -1.52 2.43 -11.05
C ASP A 321 -0.60 3.24 -11.96
N ASP A 322 0.46 2.64 -12.51
CA ASP A 322 1.33 3.29 -13.49
C ASP A 322 0.57 3.58 -14.80
N VAL A 323 -0.26 2.64 -15.27
CA VAL A 323 -1.10 2.80 -16.48
C VAL A 323 -2.17 3.88 -16.30
N ALA A 324 -2.93 3.82 -15.20
CA ALA A 324 -3.98 4.79 -14.87
C ALA A 324 -3.42 6.22 -14.70
N TYR A 325 -2.23 6.35 -14.08
CA TYR A 325 -1.56 7.63 -13.95
C TYR A 325 -1.04 8.16 -15.29
N LEU A 326 -0.36 7.34 -16.09
CA LEU A 326 0.22 7.75 -17.38
C LEU A 326 -0.85 8.30 -18.32
N LEU A 327 -1.94 7.55 -18.49
CA LEU A 327 -2.99 7.87 -19.44
C LEU A 327 -4.07 8.82 -18.90
N ASN A 328 -3.97 9.31 -17.66
CA ASN A 328 -5.03 10.09 -17.01
C ASN A 328 -6.42 9.42 -17.15
N VAL A 329 -6.48 8.11 -16.91
CA VAL A 329 -7.74 7.35 -16.84
C VAL A 329 -7.90 6.69 -15.48
N ARG A 330 -9.11 6.29 -15.14
CA ARG A 330 -9.44 5.46 -13.98
C ARG A 330 -10.46 4.40 -14.39
N CYS A 331 -10.55 3.32 -13.63
CA CYS A 331 -11.58 2.29 -13.78
C CYS A 331 -12.26 2.09 -12.41
N MET A 332 -13.45 1.49 -12.37
CA MET A 332 -14.13 1.11 -11.13
C MET A 332 -14.55 -0.35 -11.23
N GLY A 333 -14.32 -1.15 -10.19
CA GLY A 333 -14.78 -2.55 -10.13
C GLY A 333 -14.00 -3.57 -10.96
N ASP A 334 -12.85 -3.20 -11.54
CA ASP A 334 -11.87 -4.17 -12.04
C ASP A 334 -11.04 -4.75 -10.88
N VAL A 335 -10.49 -3.85 -10.07
CA VAL A 335 -9.92 -4.13 -8.76
C VAL A 335 -10.82 -3.45 -7.74
N ASP A 336 -11.31 -4.20 -6.75
CA ASP A 336 -12.13 -3.62 -5.68
C ASP A 336 -11.33 -2.54 -4.95
N THR A 337 -11.95 -1.39 -4.65
CA THR A 337 -11.38 -0.29 -3.84
C THR A 337 -10.19 0.49 -4.46
N CYS A 338 -9.66 0.03 -5.58
CA CYS A 338 -8.56 0.67 -6.31
C CYS A 338 -9.07 1.14 -7.68
N PRO A 339 -9.07 2.46 -7.98
CA PRO A 339 -9.72 3.01 -9.17
C PRO A 339 -8.87 2.85 -10.46
N VAL A 340 -8.35 1.65 -10.67
CA VAL A 340 -7.42 1.23 -11.73
C VAL A 340 -8.03 0.06 -12.50
N GLY A 341 -7.63 -0.14 -13.77
CA GLY A 341 -8.27 -1.15 -14.61
C GLY A 341 -7.31 -1.96 -15.46
N ILE A 342 -7.65 -3.23 -15.69
CA ILE A 342 -6.80 -4.27 -16.27
C ILE A 342 -6.31 -3.85 -17.66
N ALA A 343 -5.03 -3.50 -17.72
CA ALA A 343 -4.36 -3.02 -18.93
C ALA A 343 -2.84 -2.96 -18.76
N TYR A 344 -2.14 -2.92 -19.90
CA TYR A 344 -0.72 -2.57 -19.96
C TYR A 344 -0.49 -1.38 -20.90
N VAL A 345 0.63 -0.68 -20.76
CA VAL A 345 1.07 0.34 -21.72
C VAL A 345 2.51 0.09 -22.15
N THR A 346 2.79 0.25 -23.45
CA THR A 346 4.15 0.44 -23.94
C THR A 346 4.29 1.81 -24.61
N VAL A 347 5.43 2.45 -24.41
CA VAL A 347 5.79 3.73 -25.05
C VAL A 347 7.00 3.48 -25.93
N THR A 348 6.91 3.84 -27.20
CA THR A 348 8.05 3.88 -28.13
C THR A 348 8.46 5.33 -28.37
N LYS A 349 9.47 5.53 -29.23
CA LYS A 349 9.88 6.87 -29.65
C LYS A 349 8.72 7.66 -30.27
N ASP A 350 7.92 6.99 -31.09
CA ASP A 350 6.93 7.65 -31.95
C ASP A 350 5.49 7.36 -31.48
N ASP A 351 5.20 6.17 -30.95
CA ASP A 351 3.86 5.73 -30.55
C ASP A 351 3.67 5.54 -29.03
N VAL A 352 2.41 5.38 -28.63
CA VAL A 352 1.97 4.84 -27.33
C VAL A 352 0.94 3.74 -27.61
N TYR A 353 1.11 2.57 -27.00
CA TYR A 353 0.22 1.42 -27.15
C TYR A 353 -0.46 1.08 -25.82
N LEU A 354 -1.80 0.99 -25.82
CA LEU A 354 -2.61 0.52 -24.68
C LEU A 354 -3.15 -0.87 -25.00
N TYR A 355 -2.78 -1.85 -24.17
CA TYR A 355 -3.20 -3.24 -24.28
C TYR A 355 -4.30 -3.50 -23.27
N CYS A 356 -5.54 -3.64 -23.72
CA CYS A 356 -6.69 -3.91 -22.86
C CYS A 356 -7.85 -4.52 -23.65
N ASP A 357 -8.95 -4.83 -22.96
CA ASP A 357 -10.21 -5.20 -23.61
C ASP A 357 -10.84 -3.97 -24.31
N GLU A 358 -11.32 -4.11 -25.55
CA GLU A 358 -11.84 -2.99 -26.35
C GLU A 358 -13.05 -2.29 -25.70
N ARG A 359 -13.84 -3.03 -24.91
CA ARG A 359 -15.01 -2.50 -24.19
C ARG A 359 -14.62 -1.43 -23.15
N LYS A 360 -13.35 -1.41 -22.73
CA LYS A 360 -12.83 -0.40 -21.79
C LYS A 360 -12.74 1.00 -22.39
N VAL A 361 -12.69 1.12 -23.71
CA VAL A 361 -12.52 2.38 -24.44
C VAL A 361 -13.70 2.67 -25.40
N GLU A 362 -14.88 2.10 -25.15
CA GLU A 362 -16.08 2.37 -25.97
C GLU A 362 -16.66 3.79 -25.77
N SER A 363 -16.40 4.42 -24.63
CA SER A 363 -16.96 5.74 -24.32
C SER A 363 -16.30 6.86 -25.15
N ALA A 364 -17.10 7.73 -25.73
CA ALA A 364 -16.64 8.76 -26.67
C ALA A 364 -15.65 9.76 -26.06
N ASP A 365 -15.79 10.09 -24.77
CA ASP A 365 -14.85 10.96 -24.03
C ASP A 365 -13.49 10.28 -23.85
N VAL A 366 -13.47 8.97 -23.60
CA VAL A 366 -12.24 8.17 -23.51
C VAL A 366 -11.57 8.04 -24.89
N GLN A 367 -12.35 7.86 -25.96
CA GLN A 367 -11.82 7.80 -27.34
C GLN A 367 -11.22 9.15 -27.79
N GLU A 368 -11.85 10.27 -27.43
CA GLU A 368 -11.34 11.61 -27.70
C GLU A 368 -10.04 11.86 -26.92
N HIS A 369 -10.05 11.55 -25.61
CA HIS A 369 -8.91 11.72 -24.70
C HIS A 369 -7.71 10.82 -25.05
N LEU A 370 -7.95 9.61 -25.56
CA LEU A 370 -6.91 8.65 -25.97
C LEU A 370 -6.67 8.64 -27.49
N SER A 371 -7.05 9.69 -28.21
CA SER A 371 -6.95 9.75 -29.69
C SER A 371 -5.53 9.63 -30.27
N GLU A 372 -4.48 9.89 -29.47
CA GLU A 372 -3.07 9.67 -29.84
C GLU A 372 -2.51 8.31 -29.36
N VAL A 373 -3.33 7.45 -28.74
CA VAL A 373 -2.94 6.14 -28.19
C VAL A 373 -3.49 5.02 -29.07
N THR A 374 -2.62 4.11 -29.49
CA THR A 374 -3.03 2.95 -30.31
C THR A 374 -3.50 1.80 -29.42
N MET A 375 -4.75 1.38 -29.60
CA MET A 375 -5.34 0.24 -28.89
C MET A 375 -4.84 -1.09 -29.44
N LYS A 376 -4.58 -2.06 -28.54
CA LYS A 376 -4.21 -3.43 -28.86
C LYS A 376 -4.92 -4.43 -27.93
N PRO A 377 -5.13 -5.69 -28.36
CA PRO A 377 -5.65 -6.74 -27.47
C PRO A 377 -4.75 -6.92 -26.25
N TYR A 378 -5.35 -7.13 -25.09
CA TYR A 378 -4.63 -7.30 -23.82
C TYR A 378 -3.52 -8.37 -23.88
N GLU A 379 -3.78 -9.49 -24.56
CA GLU A 379 -2.89 -10.64 -24.65
C GLU A 379 -1.69 -10.41 -25.60
N SER A 380 -1.73 -9.40 -26.48
CA SER A 380 -0.70 -9.24 -27.53
C SER A 380 0.64 -8.72 -26.98
N ILE A 381 0.66 -8.13 -25.78
CA ILE A 381 1.86 -7.47 -25.23
C ILE A 381 3.09 -8.37 -25.17
N VAL A 382 2.93 -9.66 -24.87
CA VAL A 382 4.06 -10.60 -24.78
C VAL A 382 4.72 -10.79 -26.14
N GLU A 383 3.92 -10.89 -27.20
CA GLU A 383 4.45 -11.04 -28.56
C GLU A 383 5.00 -9.70 -29.08
N ASP A 384 4.33 -8.58 -28.83
CA ASP A 384 4.82 -7.24 -29.19
C ASP A 384 6.21 -6.93 -28.58
N ILE A 385 6.41 -7.21 -27.29
CA ILE A 385 7.71 -7.06 -26.61
C ILE A 385 8.74 -8.00 -27.23
N LYS A 386 8.34 -9.24 -27.55
CA LYS A 386 9.20 -10.27 -28.15
C LYS A 386 9.64 -9.90 -29.57
N GLU A 387 8.73 -9.44 -30.41
CA GLU A 387 9.02 -8.96 -31.77
C GLU A 387 9.96 -7.75 -31.70
N HIS A 388 9.62 -6.72 -30.91
CA HIS A 388 10.45 -5.53 -30.73
C HIS A 388 11.86 -5.88 -30.24
N ALA A 389 12.00 -6.76 -29.26
CA ALA A 389 13.30 -7.12 -28.68
C ALA A 389 14.16 -8.07 -29.56
N ASN A 390 13.56 -8.71 -30.57
CA ASN A 390 14.23 -9.66 -31.47
C ASN A 390 14.28 -9.21 -32.95
N GLU A 391 13.80 -8.00 -33.27
CA GLU A 391 13.86 -7.41 -34.60
C GLU A 391 15.30 -7.44 -35.15
N LYS A 392 15.47 -8.01 -36.36
CA LYS A 392 16.77 -8.21 -36.99
C LYS A 392 17.41 -6.88 -37.35
N ASP A 393 18.74 -6.81 -37.19
CA ASP A 393 19.57 -5.64 -37.47
C ASP A 393 19.20 -4.36 -36.70
N SER A 394 18.26 -4.45 -35.75
CA SER A 394 17.94 -3.41 -34.78
C SER A 394 18.95 -3.35 -33.63
N ASN A 395 19.04 -2.19 -32.98
CA ASN A 395 19.71 -2.02 -31.69
C ASN A 395 18.70 -1.97 -30.54
N ASN A 396 17.54 -2.58 -30.71
CA ASN A 396 16.39 -2.40 -29.82
C ASN A 396 16.69 -2.76 -28.37
N LYS A 397 16.20 -1.90 -27.49
CA LYS A 397 16.30 -1.97 -26.03
C LYS A 397 14.91 -1.82 -25.41
N VAL A 398 14.57 -2.72 -24.49
CA VAL A 398 13.33 -2.69 -23.73
C VAL A 398 13.64 -2.32 -22.28
N TRP A 399 13.12 -1.17 -21.85
CA TRP A 399 13.17 -0.73 -20.46
C TRP A 399 11.92 -1.24 -19.73
N ILE A 400 12.16 -2.05 -18.70
CA ILE A 400 11.12 -2.66 -17.87
C ILE A 400 11.66 -2.83 -16.45
N ASP A 401 10.84 -2.54 -15.44
CA ASP A 401 11.21 -2.73 -14.05
C ASP A 401 10.88 -4.16 -13.61
N LYS A 402 11.90 -5.00 -13.39
CA LYS A 402 11.72 -6.40 -12.95
C LYS A 402 10.98 -6.57 -11.62
N SER A 403 11.02 -5.56 -10.75
CA SER A 403 10.38 -5.60 -9.43
C SER A 403 8.90 -5.25 -9.49
N ARG A 404 8.48 -4.55 -10.56
CA ARG A 404 7.09 -4.12 -10.83
C ARG A 404 6.51 -4.79 -12.08
N SER A 405 7.15 -5.82 -12.63
CA SER A 405 6.70 -6.51 -13.85
C SER A 405 6.76 -8.02 -13.70
N ASN A 406 5.75 -8.70 -14.25
CA ASN A 406 5.69 -10.16 -14.21
C ASN A 406 6.80 -10.82 -15.04
N LEU A 407 7.08 -12.09 -14.71
CA LEU A 407 8.14 -12.88 -15.34
C LEU A 407 7.85 -13.15 -16.82
N ALA A 408 6.59 -13.32 -17.23
CA ALA A 408 6.23 -13.58 -18.63
C ALA A 408 6.73 -12.45 -19.55
N LEU A 409 6.41 -11.19 -19.24
CA LEU A 409 6.85 -10.00 -20.00
C LEU A 409 8.39 -9.91 -20.08
N VAL A 410 9.11 -10.24 -19.01
CA VAL A 410 10.58 -10.11 -18.97
C VAL A 410 11.27 -11.30 -19.66
N SER A 411 10.70 -12.50 -19.58
CA SER A 411 11.32 -13.75 -20.08
C SER A 411 11.54 -13.77 -21.59
N VAL A 412 10.72 -13.05 -22.36
CA VAL A 412 10.84 -12.94 -23.82
C VAL A 412 11.91 -11.94 -24.28
N ILE A 413 12.45 -11.12 -23.37
CA ILE A 413 13.45 -10.09 -23.68
C ILE A 413 14.87 -10.70 -23.59
N PRO A 414 15.65 -10.71 -24.68
CA PRO A 414 17.05 -11.14 -24.62
C PRO A 414 17.86 -10.27 -23.65
N LYS A 415 18.75 -10.87 -22.85
CA LYS A 415 19.61 -10.14 -21.88
C LYS A 415 20.38 -8.95 -22.48
N LYS A 416 20.69 -9.00 -23.79
CA LYS A 416 21.36 -7.90 -24.53
C LYS A 416 20.44 -6.70 -24.82
N ALA A 417 19.12 -6.89 -24.80
CA ALA A 417 18.10 -5.89 -25.08
C ALA A 417 17.47 -5.32 -23.79
N LEU A 418 17.50 -6.08 -22.69
CA LEU A 418 16.92 -5.70 -21.41
C LEU A 418 17.64 -4.51 -20.74
N ILE A 419 16.87 -3.50 -20.33
CA ILE A 419 17.27 -2.43 -19.41
C ILE A 419 16.39 -2.56 -18.16
N ASN A 420 16.95 -3.06 -17.06
CA ASN A 420 16.26 -3.16 -15.77
C ASN A 420 16.55 -1.94 -14.90
N SER A 421 15.55 -1.09 -14.68
CA SER A 421 15.56 0.01 -13.70
C SER A 421 14.14 0.49 -13.42
N GLN A 422 13.89 1.09 -12.25
CA GLN A 422 12.63 1.77 -11.89
C GLN A 422 12.11 2.60 -13.08
N ASN A 423 10.79 2.53 -13.34
CA ASN A 423 10.16 3.24 -14.45
C ASN A 423 9.97 4.74 -14.13
N ALA A 424 9.81 5.60 -15.14
CA ALA A 424 9.63 7.05 -14.97
C ALA A 424 8.37 7.44 -14.17
N ILE A 425 7.29 6.66 -14.30
CA ILE A 425 5.99 7.00 -13.71
C ILE A 425 6.01 6.84 -12.19
N THR A 426 6.69 5.83 -11.68
CA THR A 426 6.81 5.54 -10.24
C THR A 426 7.26 6.78 -9.42
N PRO A 427 8.39 7.46 -9.70
CA PRO A 427 8.77 8.68 -8.99
C PRO A 427 7.89 9.90 -9.35
N MET A 428 7.35 9.98 -10.57
CA MET A 428 6.46 11.08 -10.99
C MET A 428 5.14 11.10 -10.20
N LYS A 429 4.49 9.96 -10.00
CA LYS A 429 3.23 9.87 -9.23
C LYS A 429 3.43 9.86 -7.72
N ALA A 430 4.60 9.40 -7.26
CA ALA A 430 4.96 9.44 -5.85
C ALA A 430 5.01 10.89 -5.32
N CYS A 431 5.55 11.83 -6.09
CA CYS A 431 5.68 13.24 -5.73
C CYS A 431 4.55 14.06 -6.38
N LYS A 432 3.44 14.26 -5.65
CA LYS A 432 2.23 14.87 -6.19
C LYS A 432 2.46 16.32 -6.58
N ASN A 433 1.86 16.73 -7.69
CA ASN A 433 1.78 18.13 -8.10
C ASN A 433 0.68 18.88 -7.33
N GLU A 434 0.62 20.21 -7.47
CA GLU A 434 -0.29 21.03 -6.65
C GLU A 434 -1.79 20.77 -6.92
N GLN A 435 -2.17 20.37 -8.15
CA GLN A 435 -3.55 19.97 -8.46
C GLN A 435 -3.92 18.64 -7.77
N GLU A 436 -3.00 17.68 -7.77
CA GLU A 436 -3.16 16.40 -7.08
C GLU A 436 -3.22 16.60 -5.55
N LEU A 437 -2.36 17.48 -5.00
CA LEU A 437 -2.36 17.82 -3.58
C LEU A 437 -3.63 18.56 -3.16
N GLU A 438 -4.12 19.53 -3.94
CA GLU A 438 -5.38 20.22 -3.65
C GLU A 438 -6.58 19.27 -3.71
N GLY A 439 -6.59 18.32 -4.65
CA GLY A 439 -7.55 17.22 -4.69
C GLY A 439 -7.50 16.37 -3.41
N MET A 440 -6.31 15.93 -2.99
CA MET A 440 -6.12 15.19 -1.74
C MET A 440 -6.59 15.99 -0.51
N ARG A 441 -6.22 17.27 -0.39
CA ARG A 441 -6.67 18.15 0.71
C ARG A 441 -8.19 18.28 0.74
N ARG A 442 -8.83 18.48 -0.43
CA ARG A 442 -10.31 18.51 -0.54
C ARG A 442 -10.95 17.21 -0.07
N ALA A 443 -10.40 16.07 -0.46
CA ALA A 443 -10.94 14.75 -0.10
C ALA A 443 -10.97 14.57 1.43
N HIS A 444 -9.89 14.91 2.12
CA HIS A 444 -9.81 14.79 3.57
C HIS A 444 -10.70 15.79 4.34
N ILE A 445 -10.96 16.98 3.77
CA ILE A 445 -11.89 17.95 4.37
C ILE A 445 -13.33 17.39 4.34
N VAL A 446 -13.78 16.83 3.23
CA VAL A 446 -15.13 16.24 3.13
C VAL A 446 -15.23 14.91 3.88
N ASP A 447 -14.17 14.11 3.92
CA ASP A 447 -14.12 12.88 4.72
C ASP A 447 -14.17 13.17 6.23
N GLY A 448 -13.51 14.26 6.68
CA GLY A 448 -13.66 14.78 8.04
C GLY A 448 -15.10 15.16 8.39
N ALA A 449 -15.86 15.70 7.42
CA ALA A 449 -17.28 16.00 7.60
C ALA A 449 -18.16 14.73 7.65
N ALA A 450 -17.86 13.71 6.84
CA ALA A 450 -18.50 12.39 6.93
C ALA A 450 -18.27 11.75 8.30
N MET A 451 -17.02 11.72 8.76
CA MET A 451 -16.65 11.17 10.06
C MET A 451 -17.27 11.94 11.24
N ALA A 452 -17.40 13.27 11.14
CA ALA A 452 -18.09 14.05 12.17
C ALA A 452 -19.60 13.77 12.24
N LYS A 453 -20.27 13.47 11.12
CA LYS A 453 -21.66 12.98 11.11
C LYS A 453 -21.74 11.57 11.70
N PHE A 454 -20.88 10.67 11.24
CA PHE A 454 -20.83 9.27 11.65
C PHE A 454 -20.60 9.10 13.15
N ILE A 455 -19.58 9.72 13.74
CA ILE A 455 -19.31 9.56 15.18
C ILE A 455 -20.36 10.25 16.04
N ALA A 456 -20.98 11.34 15.58
CA ALA A 456 -22.12 11.94 16.28
C ALA A 456 -23.35 11.00 16.31
N TRP A 457 -23.60 10.26 15.23
CA TRP A 457 -24.61 9.19 15.20
C TRP A 457 -24.24 8.02 16.12
N LEU A 458 -22.97 7.58 16.08
CA LEU A 458 -22.49 6.45 16.88
C LEU A 458 -22.51 6.73 18.39
N GLU A 459 -22.10 7.94 18.81
CA GLU A 459 -22.17 8.39 20.22
C GLU A 459 -23.65 8.48 20.67
N ASP A 460 -24.57 8.97 19.83
CA ASP A 460 -26.00 9.00 20.16
C ASP A 460 -26.59 7.59 20.31
N LYS A 461 -26.31 6.68 19.37
CA LYS A 461 -26.77 5.29 19.42
C LYS A 461 -26.27 4.54 20.66
N VAL A 462 -24.95 4.55 20.88
CA VAL A 462 -24.31 3.75 21.93
C VAL A 462 -24.47 4.36 23.33
N VAL A 463 -24.44 5.69 23.45
CA VAL A 463 -24.42 6.37 24.76
C VAL A 463 -25.78 6.95 25.15
N VAL A 464 -26.53 7.56 24.22
CA VAL A 464 -27.80 8.24 24.54
C VAL A 464 -28.98 7.28 24.45
N GLN A 465 -29.05 6.46 23.40
CA GLN A 465 -30.10 5.46 23.21
C GLN A 465 -29.81 4.16 23.98
N GLY A 466 -28.53 3.88 24.26
CA GLY A 466 -28.09 2.66 24.95
C GLY A 466 -28.22 1.39 24.09
N GLU A 467 -28.26 1.57 22.77
CA GLU A 467 -28.32 0.47 21.80
C GLU A 467 -26.94 -0.13 21.56
N SER A 468 -26.90 -1.37 21.04
CA SER A 468 -25.66 -2.02 20.61
C SER A 468 -25.64 -2.12 19.08
N VAL A 469 -24.57 -1.63 18.46
CA VAL A 469 -24.45 -1.48 16.99
C VAL A 469 -23.50 -2.56 16.45
N SER A 470 -23.87 -3.28 15.39
CA SER A 470 -22.99 -4.34 14.85
C SER A 470 -21.78 -3.77 14.11
N GLU A 471 -20.67 -4.51 14.07
CA GLU A 471 -19.48 -4.13 13.28
C GLU A 471 -19.78 -3.94 11.78
N VAL A 472 -20.74 -4.69 11.23
CA VAL A 472 -21.19 -4.56 9.83
C VAL A 472 -22.02 -3.28 9.63
N GLU A 473 -22.96 -3.00 10.54
CA GLU A 473 -23.77 -1.76 10.51
C GLU A 473 -22.89 -0.50 10.64
N ILE A 474 -21.78 -0.59 11.39
CA ILE A 474 -20.78 0.47 11.52
C ILE A 474 -20.13 0.80 10.16
N ASP A 475 -19.76 -0.20 9.36
CA ASP A 475 -19.26 0.00 8.00
C ASP A 475 -20.35 0.56 7.07
N GLU A 476 -21.54 -0.05 7.06
CA GLU A 476 -22.66 0.38 6.22
C GLU A 476 -23.03 1.86 6.44
N VAL A 477 -23.10 2.30 7.70
CA VAL A 477 -23.48 3.69 8.05
C VAL A 477 -22.34 4.67 7.81
N LEU A 478 -21.07 4.30 8.06
CA LEU A 478 -19.94 5.16 7.73
C LEU A 478 -19.81 5.35 6.21
N THR A 479 -19.92 4.26 5.45
CA THR A 479 -19.92 4.28 3.98
C THR A 479 -21.08 5.12 3.44
N ALA A 480 -22.27 5.07 4.05
CA ALA A 480 -23.38 5.95 3.69
C ALA A 480 -23.07 7.44 3.93
N TYR A 481 -22.44 7.81 5.05
CA TYR A 481 -22.04 9.21 5.32
C TYR A 481 -20.91 9.72 4.41
N ARG A 482 -20.06 8.82 3.89
CA ARG A 482 -19.11 9.12 2.81
C ARG A 482 -19.79 9.31 1.46
N ALA A 483 -20.80 8.50 1.14
CA ALA A 483 -21.59 8.63 -0.08
C ALA A 483 -22.42 9.93 -0.16
N GLU A 484 -22.68 10.60 0.96
CA GLU A 484 -23.23 11.97 0.99
C GLU A 484 -22.23 13.05 0.54
N GLN A 485 -20.92 12.76 0.48
CA GLN A 485 -19.88 13.76 0.23
C GLN A 485 -19.65 14.01 -1.28
N PRO A 486 -19.35 15.26 -1.68
CA PRO A 486 -19.05 15.57 -3.09
C PRO A 486 -17.89 14.74 -3.64
N GLY A 487 -18.14 14.02 -4.73
CA GLY A 487 -17.09 13.31 -5.48
C GLY A 487 -16.68 11.94 -4.91
N PHE A 488 -17.31 11.44 -3.84
CA PHE A 488 -17.09 10.06 -3.39
C PHE A 488 -17.48 9.04 -4.48
N LEU A 489 -16.75 7.92 -4.55
CA LEU A 489 -16.93 6.85 -5.52
C LEU A 489 -17.16 5.49 -4.84
N GLU A 490 -16.21 5.07 -4.00
CA GLU A 490 -16.22 3.82 -3.23
C GLU A 490 -15.29 3.96 -2.01
N CYS A 491 -15.25 2.97 -1.11
CA CYS A 491 -14.24 2.93 -0.06
C CYS A 491 -12.85 2.59 -0.64
N SER A 492 -11.78 3.21 -0.12
CA SER A 492 -10.40 3.00 -0.63
C SER A 492 -9.77 1.67 -0.20
N PHE A 493 -10.42 0.97 0.73
CA PHE A 493 -10.21 -0.42 1.14
C PHE A 493 -11.45 -0.87 1.94
N PRO A 494 -11.64 -2.18 2.19
CA PRO A 494 -12.75 -2.66 3.03
C PRO A 494 -12.59 -2.17 4.49
N THR A 495 -13.61 -1.51 5.03
CA THR A 495 -13.60 -0.97 6.40
C THR A 495 -13.25 -2.05 7.45
N ILE A 496 -12.26 -1.74 8.29
CA ILE A 496 -11.87 -2.54 9.45
C ILE A 496 -12.59 -1.93 10.67
N ALA A 497 -13.76 -2.48 11.01
CA ALA A 497 -14.50 -2.12 12.22
C ALA A 497 -14.37 -3.26 13.25
N GLY A 498 -13.46 -3.12 14.22
CA GLY A 498 -13.16 -4.16 15.21
C GLY A 498 -13.52 -3.76 16.64
N VAL A 499 -14.44 -4.48 17.28
CA VAL A 499 -14.87 -4.28 18.67
C VAL A 499 -14.08 -5.19 19.63
N GLY A 500 -13.47 -4.60 20.65
CA GLY A 500 -12.63 -5.31 21.62
C GLY A 500 -11.63 -6.23 20.93
N SER A 501 -11.67 -7.54 21.23
CA SER A 501 -10.76 -8.53 20.66
C SER A 501 -10.66 -8.55 19.13
N ASN A 502 -11.69 -8.12 18.39
CA ASN A 502 -11.65 -8.11 16.93
C ASN A 502 -10.68 -7.04 16.39
N ALA A 503 -10.51 -5.91 17.10
CA ALA A 503 -9.49 -4.90 16.78
C ALA A 503 -8.05 -5.43 16.88
N ALA A 504 -7.81 -6.55 17.57
CA ALA A 504 -6.47 -7.17 17.64
C ALA A 504 -6.10 -7.93 16.35
N ILE A 505 -7.06 -8.20 15.46
CA ILE A 505 -6.82 -8.78 14.14
C ILE A 505 -6.57 -7.59 13.19
N ILE A 506 -5.30 -7.41 12.78
CA ILE A 506 -4.81 -6.14 12.22
C ILE A 506 -5.61 -5.71 10.98
N HIS A 507 -5.91 -6.64 10.07
CA HIS A 507 -6.77 -6.45 8.90
C HIS A 507 -8.13 -7.19 9.04
N TYR A 508 -8.82 -7.00 10.17
CA TYR A 508 -10.15 -7.58 10.40
C TYR A 508 -11.18 -7.06 9.39
N SER A 509 -11.94 -7.97 8.75
CA SER A 509 -13.07 -7.62 7.90
C SER A 509 -14.36 -8.17 8.51
N ALA A 510 -15.21 -7.27 9.00
CA ALA A 510 -16.48 -7.60 9.64
C ALA A 510 -17.45 -8.26 8.63
N LYS A 511 -18.05 -9.39 9.02
CA LYS A 511 -19.02 -10.14 8.19
C LYS A 511 -20.10 -10.76 9.07
N PRO A 512 -21.35 -10.89 8.60
CA PRO A 512 -22.39 -11.60 9.33
C PRO A 512 -21.95 -13.04 9.66
N GLY A 513 -21.99 -13.41 10.94
CA GLY A 513 -21.58 -14.74 11.42
C GLY A 513 -21.06 -14.71 12.86
N ASP A 514 -20.53 -15.84 13.32
CA ASP A 514 -20.16 -16.09 14.73
C ASP A 514 -19.03 -15.21 15.28
N LEU A 515 -18.27 -14.56 14.40
CA LEU A 515 -17.17 -13.65 14.75
C LEU A 515 -17.59 -12.18 14.87
N MET A 516 -18.80 -11.85 14.42
CA MET A 516 -19.31 -10.48 14.43
C MET A 516 -19.67 -10.05 15.86
N LYS A 517 -19.15 -8.90 16.27
CA LYS A 517 -19.46 -8.27 17.55
C LYS A 517 -20.40 -7.07 17.41
N TYR A 518 -20.87 -6.62 18.57
CA TYR A 518 -21.73 -5.46 18.73
C TYR A 518 -21.08 -4.47 19.69
N LEU A 519 -20.81 -3.27 19.19
CA LEU A 519 -20.30 -2.16 19.98
C LEU A 519 -21.33 -1.74 21.02
N ASN A 520 -20.87 -1.55 22.26
CA ASN A 520 -21.59 -0.95 23.36
C ASN A 520 -20.58 -0.13 24.20
N THR A 521 -20.97 0.39 25.37
CA THR A 521 -20.10 1.23 26.21
C THR A 521 -18.98 0.45 26.96
N SER A 522 -18.95 -0.88 26.89
CA SER A 522 -18.05 -1.72 27.70
C SER A 522 -16.74 -2.14 27.01
N GLU A 523 -16.68 -2.09 25.67
CA GLU A 523 -15.50 -2.47 24.88
C GLU A 523 -15.04 -1.29 24.01
N PRO A 524 -13.74 -1.17 23.70
CA PRO A 524 -13.23 -0.23 22.70
C PRO A 524 -13.63 -0.66 21.29
N ILE A 525 -13.56 0.28 20.35
CA ILE A 525 -13.58 -0.01 18.91
C ILE A 525 -12.42 0.67 18.19
N LEU A 526 -11.80 -0.06 17.28
CA LEU A 526 -10.93 0.48 16.24
C LEU A 526 -11.75 0.54 14.95
N ILE A 527 -11.81 1.71 14.31
CA ILE A 527 -12.36 1.84 12.96
C ILE A 527 -11.27 2.42 12.09
N ASP A 528 -10.90 1.66 11.08
CA ASP A 528 -10.00 2.07 10.01
C ASP A 528 -10.71 1.94 8.67
N SER A 529 -10.65 3.01 7.88
CA SER A 529 -11.47 3.16 6.68
C SER A 529 -11.09 4.42 5.89
N GLY A 530 -11.21 4.36 4.57
CA GLY A 530 -11.01 5.51 3.70
C GLY A 530 -11.98 5.55 2.52
N GLY A 531 -11.92 6.62 1.73
CA GLY A 531 -12.74 6.82 0.53
C GLY A 531 -11.90 7.11 -0.71
N GLN A 532 -12.30 6.54 -1.84
CA GLN A 532 -11.94 7.02 -3.16
C GLN A 532 -12.86 8.18 -3.53
N TYR A 533 -12.26 9.32 -3.85
CA TYR A 533 -12.92 10.48 -4.41
C TYR A 533 -12.43 10.70 -5.84
N THR A 534 -13.22 11.37 -6.68
CA THR A 534 -12.85 11.69 -8.08
C THR A 534 -11.51 12.42 -8.23
N TYR A 535 -11.06 13.08 -7.15
CA TYR A 535 -9.91 13.96 -7.05
C TYR A 535 -8.91 13.59 -5.93
N GLY A 536 -9.13 12.53 -5.15
CA GLY A 536 -8.22 12.15 -4.07
C GLY A 536 -8.57 10.81 -3.42
N THR A 537 -7.67 10.30 -2.58
CA THR A 537 -7.85 9.06 -1.82
C THR A 537 -7.62 9.38 -0.34
N THR A 538 -8.49 8.92 0.55
CA THR A 538 -8.31 9.07 2.00
C THR A 538 -7.98 7.75 2.66
N ASP A 539 -7.34 7.85 3.83
CA ASP A 539 -7.07 6.77 4.75
C ASP A 539 -7.10 7.32 6.18
N VAL A 540 -7.71 6.58 7.11
CA VAL A 540 -7.82 7.01 8.52
C VAL A 540 -8.30 5.90 9.46
N THR A 541 -7.38 5.45 10.30
CA THR A 541 -7.70 4.82 11.56
C THR A 541 -7.91 5.79 12.73
N ARG A 542 -8.95 5.50 13.53
CA ARG A 542 -9.15 6.02 14.88
C ARG A 542 -9.60 4.90 15.81
N THR A 543 -9.29 5.05 17.10
CA THR A 543 -9.72 4.14 18.16
C THR A 543 -10.54 4.93 19.19
N TRP A 544 -11.70 4.40 19.60
CA TRP A 544 -12.60 5.02 20.58
C TRP A 544 -13.00 4.06 21.69
N HIS A 545 -13.48 4.62 22.81
CA HIS A 545 -14.22 3.93 23.84
C HIS A 545 -15.39 4.81 24.31
N PHE A 546 -16.61 4.27 24.33
CA PHE A 546 -17.83 5.03 24.62
C PHE A 546 -18.29 4.97 26.09
N GLY A 547 -17.71 4.09 26.90
CA GLY A 547 -17.77 4.13 28.37
C GLY A 547 -16.39 4.38 29.01
N THR A 548 -16.11 3.74 30.15
CA THR A 548 -14.85 3.92 30.90
C THR A 548 -13.76 2.95 30.46
N ALA A 549 -12.75 3.45 29.73
CA ALA A 549 -11.55 2.68 29.40
C ALA A 549 -10.66 2.42 30.64
N THR A 550 -9.99 1.27 30.68
CA THR A 550 -9.05 0.90 31.76
C THR A 550 -7.75 1.70 31.69
N ASP A 551 -7.08 1.87 32.83
CA ASP A 551 -5.82 2.62 32.90
C ASP A 551 -4.74 2.04 31.98
N ARG A 552 -4.64 0.71 31.90
CA ARG A 552 -3.70 0.04 30.97
C ARG A 552 -4.07 0.26 29.50
N PHE A 553 -5.36 0.38 29.15
CA PHE A 553 -5.75 0.76 27.79
C PHE A 553 -5.35 2.20 27.47
N LYS A 554 -5.56 3.14 28.41
CA LYS A 554 -5.15 4.54 28.26
C LYS A 554 -3.64 4.73 28.16
N GLU A 555 -2.87 4.02 28.99
CA GLU A 555 -1.40 4.02 28.95
C GLU A 555 -0.90 3.64 27.54
N ILE A 556 -1.43 2.54 26.98
CA ILE A 556 -1.05 2.06 25.66
C ILE A 556 -1.54 2.99 24.56
N PHE A 557 -2.80 3.46 24.62
CA PHE A 557 -3.33 4.45 23.68
C PHE A 557 -2.45 5.70 23.62
N THR A 558 -1.97 6.15 24.78
CA THR A 558 -1.11 7.31 24.90
C THR A 558 0.27 7.05 24.31
N ARG A 559 0.87 5.87 24.53
CA ARG A 559 2.14 5.48 23.87
C ARG A 559 2.01 5.44 22.34
N VAL A 560 0.89 4.92 21.81
CA VAL A 560 0.59 4.95 20.36
C VAL A 560 0.45 6.39 19.86
N LEU A 561 -0.29 7.24 20.58
CA LEU A 561 -0.44 8.66 20.25
C LEU A 561 0.89 9.42 20.26
N LYS A 562 1.76 9.17 21.24
CA LYS A 562 3.11 9.75 21.30
C LYS A 562 3.97 9.32 20.11
N GLY A 563 3.82 8.08 19.65
CA GLY A 563 4.42 7.61 18.38
C GLY A 563 3.92 8.39 17.16
N ASN A 564 2.60 8.59 17.05
CA ASN A 564 1.99 9.34 15.95
C ASN A 564 2.48 10.80 15.92
N ILE A 565 2.48 11.48 17.08
CA ILE A 565 3.00 12.85 17.23
C ILE A 565 4.52 12.90 16.95
N GLY A 566 5.26 11.87 17.37
CA GLY A 566 6.70 11.75 17.18
C GLY A 566 7.12 11.75 15.71
N VAL A 567 6.33 11.13 14.83
CA VAL A 567 6.52 11.18 13.36
C VAL A 567 6.01 12.51 12.78
N ASP A 568 4.78 12.91 13.12
CA ASP A 568 4.12 14.10 12.58
C ASP A 568 4.95 15.39 12.80
N THR A 569 5.64 15.48 13.94
CA THR A 569 6.44 16.66 14.32
C THR A 569 7.89 16.64 13.79
N MET A 570 8.29 15.63 13.01
CA MET A 570 9.67 15.54 12.51
C MET A 570 10.01 16.67 11.51
N ILE A 571 11.23 17.18 11.64
CA ILE A 571 11.93 17.95 10.61
C ILE A 571 13.19 17.16 10.23
N PHE A 572 13.31 16.80 8.95
CA PHE A 572 14.34 15.88 8.46
C PHE A 572 14.88 16.31 7.09
N PRO A 573 16.12 15.94 6.72
CA PRO A 573 16.65 16.22 5.40
C PRO A 573 15.84 15.56 4.28
N GLU A 574 15.71 16.24 3.14
CA GLU A 574 15.22 15.62 1.92
C GLU A 574 16.12 14.44 1.51
N ASN A 575 15.52 13.42 0.90
CA ASN A 575 16.13 12.12 0.56
C ASN A 575 16.55 11.25 1.76
N THR A 576 16.15 11.57 2.99
CA THR A 576 16.21 10.61 4.11
C THR A 576 15.31 9.41 3.80
N PRO A 577 15.77 8.15 3.86
CA PRO A 577 14.89 6.99 3.67
C PRO A 577 13.93 6.81 4.85
N GLY A 578 12.68 6.41 4.57
CA GLY A 578 11.62 6.36 5.58
C GLY A 578 11.85 5.37 6.74
N PHE A 579 12.68 4.34 6.57
CA PHE A 579 13.05 3.44 7.68
C PHE A 579 13.80 4.13 8.82
N VAL A 580 14.42 5.29 8.55
CA VAL A 580 15.11 6.12 9.57
C VAL A 580 14.10 6.82 10.48
N LEU A 581 12.86 7.06 10.01
CA LEU A 581 11.80 7.76 10.75
C LEU A 581 10.95 6.81 11.59
N ASP A 582 10.79 5.54 11.16
CA ASP A 582 9.95 4.50 11.79
C ASP A 582 10.19 4.33 13.31
N VAL A 583 11.43 4.51 13.77
CA VAL A 583 11.77 4.41 15.20
C VAL A 583 11.02 5.44 16.07
N MET A 584 10.69 6.62 15.55
CA MET A 584 9.97 7.66 16.30
C MET A 584 8.55 7.23 16.65
N ALA A 585 7.93 6.41 15.82
CA ALA A 585 6.60 5.85 16.07
C ALA A 585 6.62 4.73 17.11
N ARG A 586 7.76 4.03 17.26
CA ARG A 586 7.92 2.90 18.19
C ARG A 586 8.48 3.27 19.55
N GLN A 587 9.25 4.36 19.66
CA GLN A 587 10.04 4.68 20.86
C GLN A 587 9.22 4.59 22.16
N SER A 588 8.05 5.23 22.22
CA SER A 588 7.25 5.26 23.46
C SER A 588 6.54 3.92 23.77
N LEU A 589 6.34 3.06 22.76
CA LEU A 589 5.88 1.68 22.96
C LEU A 589 7.02 0.80 23.47
N TRP A 590 8.22 0.91 22.90
CA TRP A 590 9.41 0.19 23.36
C TRP A 590 9.79 0.54 24.80
N GLU A 591 9.64 1.81 25.21
CA GLU A 591 9.76 2.25 26.62
C GLU A 591 8.76 1.56 27.57
N GLY A 592 7.67 0.98 27.06
CA GLY A 592 6.69 0.18 27.79
C GLY A 592 6.77 -1.33 27.54
N GLU A 593 7.83 -1.79 26.87
CA GLU A 593 8.03 -3.19 26.41
C GLU A 593 6.95 -3.69 25.41
N LEU A 594 6.47 -2.80 24.53
CA LEU A 594 5.42 -3.05 23.53
C LEU A 594 5.91 -2.76 22.10
N ASP A 595 5.28 -3.38 21.09
CA ASP A 595 5.55 -3.13 19.67
C ASP A 595 4.32 -3.51 18.80
N TYR A 596 4.38 -3.24 17.50
CA TYR A 596 3.36 -3.61 16.50
C TYR A 596 3.94 -4.23 15.23
N GLY A 597 3.23 -5.24 14.71
CA GLY A 597 3.69 -6.10 13.61
C GLY A 597 3.50 -5.57 12.19
N HIS A 598 3.49 -4.25 11.97
CA HIS A 598 3.41 -3.63 10.64
C HIS A 598 4.33 -2.40 10.53
N GLY A 599 4.38 -1.77 9.36
CA GLY A 599 5.11 -0.51 9.16
C GLY A 599 4.43 0.66 9.86
N THR A 600 5.13 1.77 10.02
CA THR A 600 4.58 3.04 10.52
C THR A 600 3.74 3.77 9.47
N GLY A 601 3.93 3.47 8.19
CA GLY A 601 3.10 3.98 7.11
C GLY A 601 3.61 3.65 5.70
N HIS A 602 2.76 3.91 4.72
CA HIS A 602 2.96 3.70 3.28
C HIS A 602 2.74 5.03 2.53
N GLY A 603 3.14 5.11 1.26
CA GLY A 603 2.66 6.19 0.40
C GLY A 603 1.19 6.02 0.02
N VAL A 604 0.54 7.09 -0.42
CA VAL A 604 -0.87 7.10 -0.87
C VAL A 604 -1.01 7.81 -2.20
N GLY A 605 -1.77 7.21 -3.13
CA GLY A 605 -2.02 7.74 -4.48
C GLY A 605 -3.06 8.85 -4.55
N ALA A 606 -3.01 9.66 -5.61
CA ALA A 606 -4.00 10.71 -5.87
C ALA A 606 -5.17 10.17 -6.71
N ALA A 607 -6.30 9.88 -6.05
CA ALA A 607 -7.43 9.15 -6.64
C ALA A 607 -6.96 7.81 -7.26
N LEU A 608 -6.11 7.07 -6.55
CA LEU A 608 -5.39 5.86 -6.98
C LEU A 608 -5.35 4.87 -5.81
N ASN A 609 -4.46 3.88 -5.84
CA ASN A 609 -4.28 2.92 -4.75
C ASN A 609 -4.02 3.62 -3.41
N VAL A 610 -4.66 3.14 -2.35
CA VAL A 610 -4.43 3.63 -0.99
C VAL A 610 -3.01 3.31 -0.51
N HIS A 611 -2.51 2.11 -0.84
CA HIS A 611 -1.11 1.74 -0.68
C HIS A 611 -0.35 2.01 -2.00
N GLU A 612 0.45 3.08 -2.02
CA GLU A 612 1.26 3.48 -3.17
C GLU A 612 2.76 3.56 -2.83
N GLY A 613 3.57 2.75 -3.50
CA GLY A 613 5.04 2.85 -3.44
C GLY A 613 5.61 3.96 -4.35
N PRO A 614 6.92 4.23 -4.31
CA PRO A 614 7.97 3.40 -3.68
C PRO A 614 8.31 3.76 -2.22
N MET A 615 7.90 4.94 -1.74
CA MET A 615 8.20 5.39 -0.38
C MET A 615 7.37 4.63 0.68
N SER A 616 7.95 4.44 1.87
CA SER A 616 7.22 3.95 3.06
C SER A 616 8.00 4.32 4.33
N ILE A 617 7.30 4.49 5.45
CA ILE A 617 7.90 4.61 6.78
C ILE A 617 7.74 3.23 7.44
N SER A 618 8.77 2.40 7.42
CA SER A 618 8.68 1.02 7.90
C SER A 618 10.03 0.50 8.38
N PRO A 619 10.10 -0.52 9.26
CA PRO A 619 11.37 -1.06 9.75
C PRO A 619 12.14 -1.86 8.68
N ARG A 620 11.62 -1.92 7.45
CA ARG A 620 12.22 -2.59 6.29
C ARG A 620 13.40 -1.77 5.76
N PHE A 621 14.56 -1.94 6.40
CA PHE A 621 15.83 -1.30 6.03
C PHE A 621 16.29 -1.55 4.56
N GLY A 622 15.66 -2.49 3.85
CA GLY A 622 15.88 -2.70 2.41
C GLY A 622 15.20 -1.67 1.51
N ASN A 623 14.19 -0.93 1.98
CA ASN A 623 13.62 0.18 1.22
C ASN A 623 14.46 1.44 1.46
N LEU A 624 15.24 1.82 0.43
CA LEU A 624 16.15 2.96 0.45
C LEU A 624 15.61 4.17 -0.33
N GLU A 625 14.34 4.17 -0.74
CA GLU A 625 13.73 5.32 -1.42
C GLU A 625 13.77 6.56 -0.51
N GLY A 626 14.31 7.65 -1.05
CA GLY A 626 14.43 8.92 -0.33
C GLY A 626 13.10 9.66 -0.28
N LEU A 627 12.72 10.15 0.91
CA LEU A 627 11.52 10.96 1.10
C LEU A 627 11.71 12.37 0.50
N LYS A 628 10.72 12.85 -0.26
CA LYS A 628 10.79 14.07 -1.11
C LYS A 628 9.56 14.97 -0.90
N ASN A 629 9.69 16.25 -1.24
CA ASN A 629 8.58 17.20 -1.26
C ASN A 629 7.45 16.72 -2.18
N GLY A 630 6.19 16.95 -1.79
CA GLY A 630 5.00 16.52 -2.53
C GLY A 630 4.63 15.03 -2.35
N MET A 631 5.44 14.23 -1.66
CA MET A 631 5.02 12.87 -1.26
C MET A 631 3.90 12.93 -0.21
N VAL A 632 2.93 12.03 -0.32
CA VAL A 632 1.89 11.80 0.69
C VAL A 632 2.09 10.40 1.29
N VAL A 633 2.07 10.31 2.62
CA VAL A 633 2.25 9.05 3.37
C VAL A 633 1.26 8.93 4.55
N SER A 634 0.94 7.71 4.96
CA SER A 634 0.31 7.46 6.26
C SER A 634 1.31 7.55 7.42
N ASN A 635 0.77 7.74 8.62
CA ASN A 635 1.46 7.71 9.90
C ASN A 635 0.51 7.04 10.90
N GLU A 636 0.63 5.72 11.02
CA GLU A 636 -0.38 4.79 11.53
C GLU A 636 0.13 3.85 12.67
N PRO A 637 0.91 4.30 13.68
CA PRO A 637 1.34 3.42 14.76
C PRO A 637 0.16 2.78 15.48
N GLY A 638 0.40 1.59 16.02
CA GLY A 638 -0.61 0.82 16.73
C GLY A 638 -0.06 -0.08 17.83
N TYR A 639 -0.96 -0.87 18.40
CA TYR A 639 -0.66 -1.96 19.33
C TYR A 639 -1.83 -2.93 19.34
N TYR A 640 -1.54 -4.23 19.32
CA TYR A 640 -2.55 -5.29 19.23
C TYR A 640 -2.32 -6.33 20.32
N LYS A 641 -3.35 -6.56 21.13
CA LYS A 641 -3.36 -7.59 22.17
C LYS A 641 -4.35 -8.67 21.80
N ASP A 642 -3.82 -9.78 21.27
CA ASP A 642 -4.57 -10.98 20.91
C ASP A 642 -5.64 -11.33 21.95
N GLY A 643 -6.88 -11.49 21.50
CA GLY A 643 -8.02 -11.84 22.35
C GLY A 643 -8.54 -10.73 23.27
N ALA A 644 -8.01 -9.50 23.22
CA ALA A 644 -8.40 -8.40 24.12
C ALA A 644 -8.80 -7.11 23.40
N PHE A 645 -7.87 -6.45 22.71
CA PHE A 645 -8.12 -5.19 21.98
C PHE A 645 -6.99 -4.84 21.02
N GLY A 646 -7.27 -3.96 20.06
CA GLY A 646 -6.28 -3.26 19.25
C GLY A 646 -6.45 -1.75 19.37
N ILE A 647 -5.37 -1.04 19.07
CA ILE A 647 -5.31 0.42 19.00
C ILE A 647 -4.48 0.77 17.76
N ARG A 648 -4.96 1.71 16.95
CA ARG A 648 -4.19 2.38 15.89
C ARG A 648 -4.68 3.82 15.79
N ILE A 649 -3.76 4.75 15.49
CA ILE A 649 -4.03 6.18 15.34
C ILE A 649 -3.31 6.65 14.09
N GLU A 650 -4.08 7.09 13.10
CA GLU A 650 -3.55 7.32 11.76
C GLU A 650 -3.93 8.66 11.16
N ASN A 651 -2.97 9.30 10.50
CA ASN A 651 -3.22 10.44 9.63
C ASN A 651 -2.44 10.28 8.34
N LEU A 652 -3.01 10.73 7.22
CA LEU A 652 -2.25 11.02 6.01
C LEU A 652 -1.57 12.39 6.14
N LEU A 653 -0.31 12.43 5.71
CA LEU A 653 0.61 13.54 5.84
C LEU A 653 1.21 13.90 4.47
N GLU A 654 1.15 15.18 4.13
CA GLU A 654 1.81 15.78 2.97
C GLU A 654 3.23 16.25 3.36
N MET A 655 4.24 15.84 2.61
CA MET A 655 5.63 16.29 2.81
C MET A 655 5.86 17.64 2.14
N GLN A 656 6.20 18.64 2.95
CA GLN A 656 6.47 20.00 2.49
C GLN A 656 7.88 20.45 2.89
N TYR A 657 8.53 21.30 2.10
CA TYR A 657 9.73 21.99 2.54
C TYR A 657 9.50 22.86 3.78
N VAL A 658 10.48 22.89 4.68
CA VAL A 658 10.46 23.76 5.87
C VAL A 658 10.55 25.23 5.47
N ASN A 659 11.44 25.58 4.53
CA ASN A 659 11.45 26.87 3.83
C ASN A 659 10.61 26.74 2.53
N PRO A 660 9.46 27.43 2.40
CA PRO A 660 8.63 27.37 1.19
C PRO A 660 9.33 27.86 -0.09
N GLU A 661 10.33 28.73 0.02
CA GLU A 661 11.13 29.25 -1.10
C GLU A 661 11.85 28.12 -1.88
N HIS A 662 12.05 26.95 -1.27
CA HIS A 662 12.63 25.78 -1.95
C HIS A 662 11.72 25.13 -3.01
N ASN A 663 10.45 25.55 -3.10
CA ASN A 663 9.54 25.20 -4.21
C ASN A 663 9.74 26.09 -5.44
N GLU A 664 10.38 27.26 -5.30
CA GLU A 664 10.60 28.16 -6.44
C GLU A 664 11.77 27.66 -7.31
N PRO A 665 11.64 27.70 -8.65
CA PRO A 665 12.74 27.35 -9.54
C PRO A 665 13.84 28.41 -9.48
N LYS A 666 15.01 28.04 -8.94
CA LYS A 666 16.20 28.89 -8.90
C LYS A 666 16.96 28.86 -10.23
N GLU A 667 17.55 30.00 -10.61
CA GLU A 667 18.49 30.05 -11.74
C GLU A 667 19.78 29.26 -11.44
N GLU A 668 20.35 28.61 -12.45
CA GLU A 668 21.50 27.68 -12.32
C GLU A 668 22.78 28.30 -11.71
N SER A 669 22.84 29.63 -11.58
CA SER A 669 24.01 30.35 -11.07
C SER A 669 24.12 30.39 -9.54
N GLU A 670 23.05 30.08 -8.78
CA GLU A 670 23.09 30.00 -7.32
C GLU A 670 23.62 28.64 -6.81
N THR A 671 24.85 28.29 -7.17
CA THR A 671 25.50 27.05 -6.69
C THR A 671 25.99 27.18 -5.24
N SER A 672 25.05 27.28 -4.30
CA SER A 672 25.27 26.80 -2.93
C SER A 672 24.36 25.59 -2.72
N ALA A 673 24.94 24.45 -2.34
CA ALA A 673 24.19 23.22 -2.08
C ALA A 673 23.49 23.31 -0.72
N GLU A 674 22.54 24.25 -0.60
CA GLU A 674 21.72 24.42 0.58
C GLU A 674 20.93 23.14 0.84
N LYS A 675 21.10 22.60 2.04
CA LYS A 675 20.49 21.33 2.41
C LYS A 675 19.00 21.56 2.64
N LYS A 676 18.16 21.03 1.75
CA LYS A 676 16.71 21.08 1.92
C LYS A 676 16.25 20.19 3.08
N TYR A 677 15.26 20.69 3.82
CA TYR A 677 14.60 19.98 4.93
C TYR A 677 13.09 19.93 4.68
N LEU A 678 12.49 18.79 5.04
CA LEU A 678 11.06 18.49 4.97
C LEU A 678 10.42 18.53 6.37
N LYS A 679 9.11 18.76 6.37
CA LYS A 679 8.17 18.68 7.50
C LYS A 679 6.86 18.06 7.01
N PHE A 680 5.99 17.65 7.92
CA PHE A 680 4.66 17.14 7.59
C PHE A 680 3.54 18.18 7.77
N ALA A 681 2.74 18.36 6.72
CA ALA A 681 1.43 18.99 6.78
C ALA A 681 0.33 17.91 6.89
N LYS A 682 -0.77 18.21 7.59
CA LYS A 682 -1.82 17.22 7.91
C LYS A 682 -2.88 17.25 6.81
N LEU A 683 -3.21 16.08 6.27
CA LEU A 683 -4.38 15.91 5.40
C LEU A 683 -5.59 15.46 6.22
N THR A 684 -5.46 14.39 7.03
CA THR A 684 -6.57 13.84 7.82
C THR A 684 -7.06 14.81 8.90
N LEU A 685 -8.34 15.21 8.83
CA LEU A 685 -8.96 16.23 9.68
C LEU A 685 -10.05 15.64 10.60
N ILE A 686 -9.67 14.73 11.50
CA ILE A 686 -10.61 13.99 12.37
C ILE A 686 -10.11 14.01 13.83
N PRO A 687 -10.91 14.41 14.83
CA PRO A 687 -10.47 14.48 16.21
C PRO A 687 -9.93 13.15 16.76
N ILE A 688 -9.07 13.23 17.78
CA ILE A 688 -8.53 12.09 18.53
C ILE A 688 -9.19 12.10 19.93
N GLN A 689 -9.66 10.95 20.42
CA GLN A 689 -10.53 10.90 21.59
C GLN A 689 -9.77 11.22 22.89
N LYS A 690 -9.99 12.42 23.45
CA LYS A 690 -9.22 12.97 24.58
C LYS A 690 -9.33 12.17 25.89
N ASN A 691 -10.46 11.49 26.14
CA ASN A 691 -10.69 10.68 27.35
C ASN A 691 -9.88 9.37 27.42
N LEU A 692 -9.23 8.99 26.31
CA LEU A 692 -8.32 7.84 26.24
C LEU A 692 -6.88 8.18 26.59
N ILE A 693 -6.56 9.47 26.77
CA ILE A 693 -5.21 9.96 27.00
C ILE A 693 -4.90 9.95 28.50
N ASP A 694 -3.77 9.33 28.84
CA ASP A 694 -3.11 9.46 30.13
C ASP A 694 -2.25 10.73 30.11
N LEU A 695 -2.71 11.77 30.81
CA LEU A 695 -2.05 13.07 30.84
C LEU A 695 -0.68 13.03 31.55
N GLU A 696 -0.40 12.03 32.40
CA GLU A 696 0.88 11.92 33.10
C GLU A 696 2.03 11.46 32.18
N LEU A 697 1.70 10.77 31.08
CA LEU A 697 2.66 10.35 30.05
C LEU A 697 2.90 11.42 28.95
N MET A 698 2.07 12.45 28.90
CA MET A 698 2.11 13.49 27.86
C MET A 698 2.97 14.68 28.31
N THR A 699 3.88 15.10 27.44
CA THR A 699 4.60 16.37 27.61
C THR A 699 3.71 17.54 27.18
N THR A 700 4.00 18.74 27.71
CA THR A 700 3.29 19.96 27.33
C THR A 700 3.28 20.19 25.81
N LYS A 701 4.38 19.86 25.12
CA LYS A 701 4.49 20.00 23.65
C LYS A 701 3.55 19.08 22.89
N GLU A 702 3.35 17.85 23.36
CA GLU A 702 2.43 16.89 22.74
C GLU A 702 0.97 17.30 22.98
N LEU A 703 0.67 17.88 24.15
CA LEU A 703 -0.65 18.48 24.43
C LEU A 703 -0.90 19.75 23.60
N ASP A 704 0.11 20.61 23.43
CA ASP A 704 0.03 21.81 22.58
C ASP A 704 -0.16 21.44 21.11
N TRP A 705 0.52 20.38 20.63
CA TRP A 705 0.30 19.82 19.29
C TRP A 705 -1.14 19.33 19.12
N LEU A 706 -1.70 18.64 20.13
CA LEU A 706 -3.04 18.07 20.03
C LEU A 706 -4.13 19.14 20.04
N ASP A 707 -4.00 20.16 20.90
CA ASP A 707 -4.88 21.33 20.88
C ASP A 707 -4.81 22.07 19.52
N ALA A 708 -3.61 22.24 18.95
CA ALA A 708 -3.42 22.89 17.65
C ALA A 708 -3.97 22.05 16.47
N TYR A 709 -3.81 20.72 16.52
CA TYR A 709 -4.42 19.82 15.56
C TYR A 709 -5.95 19.91 15.60
N HIS A 710 -6.54 19.88 16.81
CA HIS A 710 -7.99 20.00 17.00
C HIS A 710 -8.55 21.36 16.57
N GLU A 711 -7.79 22.44 16.74
CA GLU A 711 -8.15 23.78 16.25
C GLU A 711 -8.24 23.80 14.71
N VAL A 712 -7.24 23.23 14.00
CA VAL A 712 -7.25 23.11 12.53
C VAL A 712 -8.39 22.20 12.03
N VAL A 713 -8.63 21.07 12.71
CA VAL A 713 -9.77 20.18 12.41
C VAL A 713 -11.09 20.94 12.49
N PHE A 714 -11.30 21.72 13.56
CA PHE A 714 -12.52 22.51 13.71
C PHE A 714 -12.63 23.59 12.64
N GLU A 715 -11.55 24.33 12.35
CA GLU A 715 -11.52 25.39 11.33
C GLU A 715 -11.92 24.86 9.94
N LYS A 716 -11.38 23.71 9.52
CA LYS A 716 -11.57 23.18 8.17
C LYS A 716 -12.88 22.39 8.01
N VAL A 717 -13.31 21.65 9.02
CA VAL A 717 -14.50 20.76 8.91
C VAL A 717 -15.80 21.47 9.30
N SER A 718 -15.78 22.37 10.28
CA SER A 718 -17.03 23.03 10.74
C SER A 718 -17.80 23.79 9.64
N PRO A 719 -17.20 24.41 8.60
CA PRO A 719 -17.94 25.05 7.52
C PRO A 719 -18.82 24.11 6.68
N LEU A 720 -18.56 22.79 6.72
CA LEU A 720 -19.34 21.77 6.01
C LEU A 720 -20.50 21.17 6.85
N LEU A 721 -20.64 21.58 8.12
CA LEU A 721 -21.65 21.03 9.02
C LEU A 721 -22.73 22.07 9.34
N GLU A 722 -24.00 21.65 9.33
CA GLU A 722 -25.11 22.53 9.67
C GLU A 722 -25.01 23.04 11.11
N ALA A 723 -25.21 24.35 11.30
CA ALA A 723 -25.11 25.01 12.59
C ALA A 723 -26.12 24.42 13.60
N GLY A 724 -25.61 23.89 14.72
CA GLY A 724 -26.44 23.29 15.78
C GLY A 724 -26.85 21.84 15.56
N SER A 725 -26.47 21.22 14.43
CA SER A 725 -26.61 19.78 14.19
C SER A 725 -25.86 18.93 15.26
N PRO A 726 -26.21 17.64 15.42
CA PRO A 726 -25.45 16.72 16.28
C PRO A 726 -23.96 16.68 15.90
N ALA A 727 -23.65 16.60 14.60
CA ALA A 727 -22.28 16.61 14.07
C ALA A 727 -21.50 17.87 14.47
N MET A 728 -22.09 19.06 14.33
CA MET A 728 -21.47 20.32 14.73
C MET A 728 -21.21 20.39 16.25
N LYS A 729 -22.18 19.94 17.06
CA LYS A 729 -22.03 19.88 18.53
C LYS A 729 -20.93 18.92 18.95
N TRP A 730 -20.90 17.74 18.33
CA TRP A 730 -19.87 16.73 18.54
C TRP A 730 -18.49 17.25 18.17
N LEU A 731 -18.32 17.78 16.95
CA LEU A 731 -17.04 18.30 16.47
C LEU A 731 -16.50 19.39 17.40
N LYS A 732 -17.36 20.34 17.82
CA LYS A 732 -16.96 21.40 18.75
C LYS A 732 -16.45 20.84 20.09
N LYS A 733 -17.22 19.95 20.74
CA LYS A 733 -16.85 19.30 22.01
C LYS A 733 -15.55 18.49 21.89
N SER A 734 -15.42 17.74 20.79
CA SER A 734 -14.22 16.95 20.50
C SER A 734 -12.99 17.82 20.29
N CYS A 735 -13.13 18.99 19.66
CA CYS A 735 -12.04 19.93 19.40
C CYS A 735 -11.77 20.99 20.50
N GLU A 736 -12.53 21.01 21.60
CA GLU A 736 -12.22 21.88 22.75
C GLU A 736 -10.82 21.57 23.32
N LYS A 737 -10.10 22.59 23.80
CA LYS A 737 -8.77 22.38 24.39
C LYS A 737 -8.80 21.41 25.57
N ILE A 738 -7.73 20.64 25.74
CA ILE A 738 -7.59 19.71 26.86
C ILE A 738 -7.57 20.49 28.17
N ASP A 739 -8.42 20.08 29.13
CA ASP A 739 -8.30 20.53 30.51
C ASP A 739 -7.05 19.88 31.12
N ARG A 740 -6.06 20.72 31.45
CA ARG A 740 -4.78 20.31 32.02
C ARG A 740 -4.78 20.43 33.55
N GLY A 741 -5.92 20.78 34.16
CA GLY A 741 -6.03 21.16 35.56
C GLY A 741 -5.44 22.56 35.84
N PRO A 742 -5.52 23.02 37.10
CA PRO A 742 -4.81 24.22 37.53
C PRO A 742 -3.30 23.97 37.59
N ASN A 743 -2.53 24.74 36.82
CA ASN A 743 -1.05 24.81 36.88
C ASN A 743 -0.54 25.27 38.25
#